data_AF-A0A3D9H3U5-F1
#
_entry.id   AF-A0A3D9H3U5-F1
#
_cell.length_a   1.000
_cell.length_b   1.000
_cell.length_c   1.000
_cell.angle_alpha   90.00
_cell.angle_beta   90.00
_cell.angle_gamma   90.00
#
_symmetry.space_group_name_H-M   'P 1'
#
loop_
_entity.id
_entity.type
_entity.pdbx_description
1 polymer ?
#
loop_
_entity_poly.entity_id
_entity_poly.type
_entity_poly.pdbx_seq_one_letter_code
_entity_poly.pdbx_strand_id
1 'polypeptide(L)'
;MHKSLTILNTDRINKYGHLIALSAMEDMVWMKATEGVPMHVGHDMHRPIGAMIPFGLYFEPKLVRSLGLSLIPENDEETKQILNFKNYSTIKNIKDEVEKNDEKLYNEVKEHIISDFKYIETGTLSIFNTDIVKRLFKELESFQDKDGLIKLKDLNKNFTYKFQGVFLHNSLPLCIYAHNFFRRSLSRHNNFHFIFLDELMSFQNNDDITIKLALDWDLIGYSPTFLQSMEYEYWFGPKYNDDISKIQRGLTKHSCSEFEREYYGISTTEFFWKDNENLKEFELEELRENDAPTMDDFFGCRYMHSIYDTTKSTFVHFDGAIRGYNSDLYFERIDQNMTDFGRRSEYKKLFRIDGKLELSNWKSLITNYMQDNPLIYEYFDIKKPESELNKKQEPKTLIQQLVPHSMNRDDGIKLLVSYHKKNEEFKDFSHSISIYDIVNINGVDKDVIEDEVIEIKKALNRLGKDLHIEADTLFGNFKDEYWNIPCIFHSATNPIQDIKITLEALRTIFKRMVEKGFDTIISFTIAWNLEEKEVRVSSLGHVENLFNWISYFQSIPIDRDHFKIWLDEQRTYLNSTFEGSIDKPLIQDICQFDGILYLKRKFVEPEFNLEPFSDENTLSCRFSIPDNDEEKYKEIVNGNIRPVMSYIVKKAKCGISNQDYHQSPYSKILDDDAYMIVEKIDGLTFYWSDKPIV
;
A
#
# COMPACT_ATOMS: atom_id res chain seq x y z
N MET A 1 -7.26 17.62 -3.27
CA MET A 1 -7.19 16.17 -3.02
C MET A 1 -6.19 16.02 -1.91
N HIS A 2 -6.62 15.39 -0.83
CA HIS A 2 -5.76 15.10 0.29
C HIS A 2 -4.72 14.04 -0.12
N LYS A 3 -3.44 14.35 0.09
CA LYS A 3 -2.32 13.45 -0.22
C LYS A 3 -1.68 12.96 1.06
N SER A 4 -1.53 11.64 1.21
CA SER A 4 -0.84 11.03 2.35
C SER A 4 0.03 9.86 1.93
N LEU A 5 1.08 9.60 2.70
CA LEU A 5 1.94 8.44 2.50
C LEU A 5 1.26 7.18 3.05
N THR A 6 1.29 6.09 2.30
CA THR A 6 0.71 4.79 2.69
C THR A 6 1.73 3.68 2.53
N ILE A 7 1.80 2.79 3.51
CA ILE A 7 2.53 1.51 3.40
C ILE A 7 1.62 0.52 2.69
N LEU A 8 2.08 -0.02 1.56
CA LEU A 8 1.30 -0.96 0.75
C LEU A 8 1.56 -2.40 1.17
N ASN A 9 2.83 -2.81 1.15
CA ASN A 9 3.25 -4.15 1.50
C ASN A 9 4.62 -4.14 2.20
N THR A 10 4.99 -5.27 2.77
CA THR A 10 6.31 -5.47 3.40
C THR A 10 6.91 -6.82 2.99
N ASP A 11 8.23 -6.96 3.09
CA ASP A 11 8.93 -8.24 2.92
C ASP A 11 8.85 -9.17 4.14
N ARG A 12 7.92 -8.92 5.08
CA ARG A 12 7.63 -9.81 6.20
C ARG A 12 6.53 -10.81 5.86
N ILE A 13 6.59 -11.95 6.54
CA ILE A 13 5.51 -12.95 6.51
C ILE A 13 4.24 -12.31 7.08
N ASN A 14 3.21 -12.21 6.27
CA ASN A 14 1.90 -11.70 6.69
C ASN A 14 1.11 -12.78 7.45
N LYS A 15 -0.09 -12.45 7.97
CA LYS A 15 -0.88 -13.43 8.74
C LYS A 15 -1.40 -14.62 7.92
N TYR A 16 -1.36 -14.53 6.59
CA TYR A 16 -1.68 -15.63 5.70
C TYR A 16 -0.48 -16.56 5.45
N GLY A 17 0.67 -16.28 6.05
CA GLY A 17 1.90 -17.04 5.82
C GLY A 17 2.59 -16.71 4.50
N HIS A 18 2.16 -15.66 3.79
CA HIS A 18 2.78 -15.23 2.55
C HIS A 18 3.88 -14.19 2.82
N LEU A 19 4.95 -14.28 2.04
CA LEU A 19 6.00 -13.27 1.97
C LEU A 19 6.03 -12.73 0.54
N ILE A 20 5.96 -11.41 0.39
CA ILE A 20 6.09 -10.76 -0.91
C ILE A 20 7.57 -10.48 -1.14
N ALA A 21 8.16 -11.17 -2.11
CA ALA A 21 9.56 -11.00 -2.44
C ALA A 21 9.86 -9.56 -2.88
N LEU A 22 11.08 -9.09 -2.60
CA LEU A 22 11.52 -7.74 -2.97
C LEU A 22 11.35 -7.46 -4.47
N SER A 23 11.69 -8.43 -5.33
CA SER A 23 11.52 -8.32 -6.78
C SER A 23 10.05 -8.10 -7.17
N ALA A 24 9.12 -8.82 -6.53
CA ALA A 24 7.69 -8.65 -6.78
C ALA A 24 7.19 -7.27 -6.30
N MET A 25 7.69 -6.78 -5.16
CA MET A 25 7.37 -5.41 -4.72
C MET A 25 7.92 -4.35 -5.69
N GLU A 26 9.12 -4.54 -6.25
CA GLU A 26 9.68 -3.67 -7.28
C GLU A 26 8.84 -3.69 -8.55
N ASP A 27 8.45 -4.88 -9.03
CA ASP A 27 7.58 -5.02 -10.21
C ASP A 27 6.25 -4.27 -10.02
N MET A 28 5.63 -4.38 -8.84
CA MET A 28 4.38 -3.67 -8.53
C MET A 28 4.54 -2.15 -8.58
N VAL A 29 5.62 -1.62 -8.00
CA VAL A 29 5.90 -0.17 -7.99
C VAL A 29 6.23 0.28 -9.42
N TRP A 30 7.12 -0.40 -10.11
CA TRP A 30 7.51 -0.11 -11.49
C TRP A 30 6.30 -0.03 -12.41
N MET A 31 5.40 -1.00 -12.35
CA MET A 31 4.22 -1.05 -13.21
C MET A 31 3.23 0.11 -12.97
N LYS A 32 3.18 0.70 -11.77
CA LYS A 32 2.10 1.61 -11.36
C LYS A 32 2.52 3.01 -10.89
N ALA A 33 3.81 3.29 -10.73
CA ALA A 33 4.31 4.58 -10.20
C ALA A 33 3.89 5.83 -10.97
N THR A 34 3.61 5.72 -12.27
CA THR A 34 3.18 6.85 -13.10
C THR A 34 1.72 6.79 -13.53
N GLU A 35 1.02 5.70 -13.20
CA GLU A 35 -0.36 5.45 -13.63
C GLU A 35 -1.37 5.45 -12.47
N GLY A 36 -0.92 5.04 -11.28
CA GLY A 36 -1.79 4.82 -10.14
C GLY A 36 -2.72 3.61 -10.25
N VAL A 37 -3.45 3.33 -9.19
CA VAL A 37 -4.51 2.32 -9.10
C VAL A 37 -5.71 2.88 -8.33
N PRO A 38 -6.95 2.60 -8.74
CA PRO A 38 -8.12 3.05 -7.98
C PRO A 38 -8.18 2.40 -6.59
N MET A 39 -8.58 3.19 -5.59
CA MET A 39 -8.83 2.72 -4.22
C MET A 39 -10.33 2.52 -4.00
N HIS A 40 -10.68 1.47 -3.30
CA HIS A 40 -12.06 1.06 -3.06
C HIS A 40 -12.30 0.71 -1.58
N VAL A 41 -13.50 0.95 -1.07
CA VAL A 41 -13.88 0.49 0.28
C VAL A 41 -14.09 -1.01 0.24
N GLY A 42 -13.39 -1.74 1.12
CA GLY A 42 -13.55 -3.19 1.28
C GLY A 42 -13.39 -3.93 -0.05
N HIS A 43 -12.44 -3.53 -0.91
CA HIS A 43 -12.22 -4.14 -2.22
C HIS A 43 -13.41 -4.11 -3.20
N ASP A 44 -14.48 -3.35 -2.92
CA ASP A 44 -15.65 -3.24 -3.81
C ASP A 44 -15.45 -2.17 -4.90
N MET A 45 -15.26 -2.60 -6.15
CA MET A 45 -15.05 -1.75 -7.32
C MET A 45 -16.21 -0.80 -7.63
N HIS A 46 -17.35 -0.94 -6.96
CA HIS A 46 -18.47 0.01 -7.04
C HIS A 46 -18.39 1.13 -6.00
N ARG A 47 -17.43 1.06 -5.07
CA ARG A 47 -17.27 2.02 -3.97
C ARG A 47 -15.88 2.69 -4.01
N PRO A 48 -15.56 3.46 -5.07
CA PRO A 48 -14.29 4.15 -5.17
C PRO A 48 -14.17 5.27 -4.14
N ILE A 49 -13.00 5.38 -3.50
CA ILE A 49 -12.71 6.38 -2.47
C ILE A 49 -11.47 7.22 -2.75
N GLY A 50 -10.70 6.86 -3.78
CA GLY A 50 -9.48 7.59 -4.09
C GLY A 50 -8.65 6.89 -5.15
N ALA A 51 -7.39 7.31 -5.24
CA ALA A 51 -6.36 6.68 -6.05
C ALA A 51 -5.11 6.46 -5.21
N MET A 52 -4.41 5.35 -5.47
CA MET A 52 -3.12 5.04 -4.88
C MET A 52 -2.06 5.12 -5.97
N ILE A 53 -0.95 5.78 -5.71
CA ILE A 53 0.21 5.82 -6.60
C ILE A 53 1.37 5.09 -5.90
N PRO A 54 1.59 3.78 -6.17
CA PRO A 54 2.74 3.05 -5.66
C PRO A 54 4.02 3.65 -6.26
N PHE A 55 4.87 4.30 -5.48
CA PHE A 55 5.95 5.11 -6.05
C PHE A 55 7.35 4.70 -5.60
N GLY A 56 7.50 3.91 -4.54
CA GLY A 56 8.83 3.54 -4.07
C GLY A 56 8.92 2.35 -3.14
N LEU A 57 10.16 1.94 -2.88
CA LEU A 57 10.57 0.92 -1.92
C LEU A 57 11.44 1.57 -0.85
N TYR A 58 11.03 1.44 0.40
CA TYR A 58 11.75 1.96 1.56
C TYR A 58 12.41 0.82 2.31
N PHE A 59 13.72 0.91 2.45
CA PHE A 59 14.57 -0.06 3.13
C PHE A 59 15.02 0.52 4.46
N GLU A 60 14.93 -0.32 5.49
CA GLU A 60 15.59 -0.13 6.76
C GLU A 60 16.13 -1.48 7.25
N PRO A 61 17.01 -1.52 8.26
CA PRO A 61 17.50 -2.78 8.78
C PRO A 61 16.36 -3.73 9.16
N LYS A 62 16.36 -4.93 8.57
CA LYS A 62 15.40 -6.03 8.77
C LYS A 62 13.98 -5.78 8.24
N LEU A 63 13.77 -4.78 7.38
CA LEU A 63 12.45 -4.51 6.81
C LEU A 63 12.53 -3.71 5.49
N VAL A 64 11.85 -4.21 4.46
CA VAL A 64 11.54 -3.44 3.25
C VAL A 64 10.04 -3.23 3.16
N ARG A 65 9.61 -2.00 2.87
CA ARG A 65 8.22 -1.63 2.62
C ARG A 65 8.06 -1.09 1.21
N SER A 66 6.99 -1.44 0.52
CA SER A 66 6.54 -0.66 -0.63
C SER A 66 5.65 0.49 -0.18
N LEU A 67 5.90 1.67 -0.74
CA LEU A 67 5.24 2.92 -0.41
C LEU A 67 4.34 3.37 -1.55
N GLY A 68 3.19 3.93 -1.17
CA GLY A 68 2.24 4.56 -2.07
C GLY A 68 1.84 5.95 -1.59
N LEU A 69 1.35 6.75 -2.52
CA LEU A 69 0.70 8.02 -2.23
C LEU A 69 -0.81 7.82 -2.41
N SER A 70 -1.57 7.93 -1.32
CA SER A 70 -3.03 7.94 -1.39
C SER A 70 -3.52 9.34 -1.70
N LEU A 71 -4.44 9.42 -2.65
CA LEU A 71 -5.14 10.63 -3.08
C LEU A 71 -6.62 10.45 -2.76
N ILE A 72 -7.11 11.19 -1.76
CA ILE A 72 -8.50 11.15 -1.32
C ILE A 72 -9.18 12.46 -1.76
N PRO A 73 -10.34 12.40 -2.43
CA PRO A 73 -11.05 13.60 -2.87
C PRO A 73 -11.65 14.34 -1.66
N GLU A 74 -11.55 15.67 -1.66
CA GLU A 74 -12.08 16.53 -0.60
C GLU A 74 -13.31 17.32 -1.05
N ASN A 75 -13.66 17.24 -2.34
CA ASN A 75 -14.81 17.92 -2.94
C ASN A 75 -15.38 17.14 -4.14
N ASP A 76 -16.53 17.59 -4.65
CA ASP A 76 -17.26 16.92 -5.74
C ASP A 76 -16.48 16.87 -7.06
N GLU A 77 -15.68 17.89 -7.36
CA GLU A 77 -14.90 17.93 -8.61
C GLU A 77 -13.79 16.89 -8.57
N GLU A 78 -13.08 16.80 -7.44
CA GLU A 78 -12.09 15.76 -7.20
C GLU A 78 -12.72 14.37 -7.19
N THR A 79 -13.92 14.23 -6.62
CA THR A 79 -14.68 12.98 -6.64
C THR A 79 -14.95 12.53 -8.08
N LYS A 80 -15.38 13.44 -8.96
CA LYS A 80 -15.55 13.14 -10.40
C LYS A 80 -14.23 12.74 -11.07
N GLN A 81 -13.12 13.37 -10.72
CA GLN A 81 -11.80 13.00 -11.23
C GLN A 81 -11.44 11.56 -10.85
N ILE A 82 -11.68 11.16 -9.59
CA ILE A 82 -11.48 9.77 -9.14
C ILE A 82 -12.37 8.79 -9.88
N LEU A 83 -13.66 9.12 -10.08
CA LEU A 83 -14.59 8.27 -10.83
C LEU A 83 -14.14 8.09 -12.30
N ASN A 84 -13.72 9.17 -12.95
CA ASN A 84 -13.19 9.14 -14.31
C ASN A 84 -11.91 8.32 -14.39
N PHE A 85 -11.00 8.49 -13.43
CA PHE A 85 -9.78 7.70 -13.34
C PHE A 85 -10.06 6.20 -13.16
N LYS A 86 -11.00 5.84 -12.27
CA LYS A 86 -11.43 4.44 -12.08
C LYS A 86 -11.96 3.82 -13.36
N ASN A 87 -12.83 4.54 -14.08
CA ASN A 87 -13.39 4.07 -15.35
C ASN A 87 -12.31 3.92 -16.41
N TYR A 88 -11.43 4.92 -16.55
CA TYR A 88 -10.28 4.87 -17.45
C TYR A 88 -9.38 3.67 -17.15
N SER A 89 -9.01 3.47 -15.88
CA SER A 89 -8.13 2.37 -15.45
C SER A 89 -8.75 1.00 -15.77
N THR A 90 -10.06 0.83 -15.53
CA THR A 90 -10.76 -0.42 -15.84
C THR A 90 -10.78 -0.70 -17.35
N ILE A 91 -11.12 0.30 -18.16
CA ILE A 91 -11.15 0.17 -19.63
C ILE A 91 -9.76 -0.11 -20.17
N LYS A 92 -8.73 0.58 -19.65
CA LYS A 92 -7.34 0.38 -20.05
C LYS A 92 -6.88 -1.04 -19.75
N ASN A 93 -7.10 -1.55 -18.54
CA ASN A 93 -6.69 -2.92 -18.17
C ASN A 93 -7.35 -3.96 -19.08
N ILE A 94 -8.65 -3.84 -19.34
CA ILE A 94 -9.37 -4.72 -20.26
C ILE A 94 -8.76 -4.62 -21.66
N LYS A 95 -8.52 -3.41 -22.15
CA LYS A 95 -7.95 -3.18 -23.48
C LYS A 95 -6.55 -3.78 -23.60
N ASP A 96 -5.69 -3.58 -22.61
CA ASP A 96 -4.32 -4.10 -22.61
C ASP A 96 -4.32 -5.65 -22.63
N GLU A 97 -5.21 -6.29 -21.87
CA GLU A 97 -5.35 -7.75 -21.88
C GLU A 97 -5.99 -8.28 -23.16
N VAL A 98 -6.94 -7.55 -23.73
CA VAL A 98 -7.48 -7.82 -25.06
C VAL A 98 -6.35 -7.71 -26.09
N GLU A 99 -5.64 -6.60 -26.23
CA GLU A 99 -4.56 -6.44 -27.23
C GLU A 99 -3.46 -7.54 -27.16
N LYS A 100 -3.12 -8.02 -25.95
CA LYS A 100 -2.16 -9.13 -25.77
C LYS A 100 -2.70 -10.49 -26.21
N ASN A 101 -4.03 -10.69 -26.16
CA ASN A 101 -4.70 -11.98 -26.33
C ASN A 101 -5.78 -11.98 -27.44
N ASP A 102 -5.84 -10.90 -28.22
CA ASP A 102 -7.04 -10.24 -28.81
C ASP A 102 -8.01 -11.18 -29.52
N GLU A 103 -7.50 -12.08 -30.34
CA GLU A 103 -8.37 -12.96 -31.12
C GLU A 103 -8.49 -14.38 -30.56
N LYS A 104 -7.71 -14.76 -29.54
CA LYS A 104 -7.66 -16.15 -29.08
C LYS A 104 -8.96 -16.54 -28.42
N LEU A 105 -9.43 -15.78 -27.43
CA LEU A 105 -10.71 -16.06 -26.77
C LEU A 105 -11.89 -15.95 -27.74
N TYR A 106 -11.96 -14.86 -28.50
CA TYR A 106 -13.06 -14.63 -29.42
C TYR A 106 -13.18 -15.75 -30.46
N ASN A 107 -12.06 -16.21 -31.05
CA ASN A 107 -12.08 -17.28 -32.03
C ASN A 107 -12.59 -18.62 -31.48
N GLU A 108 -12.33 -18.92 -30.21
CA GLU A 108 -12.82 -20.15 -29.56
C GLU A 108 -14.34 -20.13 -29.33
N VAL A 109 -14.97 -18.95 -29.23
CA VAL A 109 -16.39 -18.84 -28.83
C VAL A 109 -17.29 -18.13 -29.84
N LYS A 110 -16.76 -17.55 -30.92
CA LYS A 110 -17.50 -16.70 -31.89
C LYS A 110 -18.76 -17.37 -32.46
N GLU A 111 -18.74 -18.68 -32.70
CA GLU A 111 -19.89 -19.42 -33.24
C GLU A 111 -21.06 -19.53 -32.25
N HIS A 112 -20.80 -19.22 -30.97
CA HIS A 112 -21.76 -19.28 -29.87
C HIS A 112 -22.16 -17.90 -29.34
N ILE A 113 -21.68 -16.80 -29.93
CA ILE A 113 -22.10 -15.43 -29.58
C ILE A 113 -23.37 -15.09 -30.38
N ILE A 114 -24.43 -14.68 -29.69
CA ILE A 114 -25.76 -14.45 -30.29
C ILE A 114 -26.23 -12.99 -30.23
N SER A 115 -25.48 -12.14 -29.55
CA SER A 115 -25.80 -10.72 -29.31
C SER A 115 -24.52 -9.95 -29.01
N ASP A 116 -24.63 -8.63 -28.89
CA ASP A 116 -23.55 -7.80 -28.37
C ASP A 116 -23.03 -8.37 -27.05
N PHE A 117 -21.71 -8.39 -26.91
CA PHE A 117 -21.02 -8.94 -25.75
C PHE A 117 -20.08 -7.89 -25.15
N LYS A 118 -19.62 -8.16 -23.92
CA LYS A 118 -18.64 -7.31 -23.24
C LYS A 118 -17.45 -8.15 -22.81
N TYR A 119 -16.26 -7.57 -22.92
CA TYR A 119 -15.09 -8.11 -22.23
C TYR A 119 -15.13 -7.70 -20.75
N ILE A 120 -14.75 -8.65 -19.89
CA ILE A 120 -14.54 -8.45 -18.46
C ILE A 120 -13.17 -9.00 -18.13
N GLU A 121 -12.39 -8.27 -17.34
CA GLU A 121 -11.12 -8.71 -16.80
C GLU A 121 -11.25 -8.67 -15.27
N THR A 122 -11.33 -9.85 -14.65
CA THR A 122 -11.26 -10.03 -13.19
C THR A 122 -10.43 -11.27 -12.89
N GLY A 123 -9.11 -11.15 -13.03
CA GLY A 123 -8.18 -12.26 -12.87
C GLY A 123 -8.15 -13.22 -14.06
N THR A 124 -8.98 -13.00 -15.08
CA THR A 124 -8.98 -13.74 -16.35
C THR A 124 -9.69 -12.90 -17.40
N LEU A 125 -9.16 -12.84 -18.63
CA LEU A 125 -9.88 -12.25 -19.75
C LEU A 125 -11.12 -13.10 -20.08
N SER A 126 -12.30 -12.48 -20.05
CA SER A 126 -13.58 -13.18 -20.18
C SER A 126 -14.57 -12.44 -21.07
N ILE A 127 -15.50 -13.18 -21.68
CA ILE A 127 -16.63 -12.66 -22.45
C ILE A 127 -17.92 -12.87 -21.65
N PHE A 128 -18.65 -11.78 -21.44
CA PHE A 128 -20.01 -11.77 -20.95
C PHE A 128 -20.99 -11.76 -22.13
N ASN A 129 -21.73 -12.85 -22.28
CA ASN A 129 -22.81 -13.00 -23.24
C ASN A 129 -23.83 -14.00 -22.66
N THR A 130 -25.09 -13.59 -22.52
CA THR A 130 -26.14 -14.36 -21.82
C THR A 130 -26.15 -15.82 -22.25
N ASP A 131 -26.17 -16.78 -21.31
CA ASP A 131 -26.19 -18.23 -21.54
C ASP A 131 -25.06 -18.81 -22.42
N ILE A 132 -23.91 -18.13 -22.57
CA ILE A 132 -22.81 -18.61 -23.43
C ILE A 132 -22.26 -19.97 -22.98
N VAL A 133 -22.18 -20.22 -21.67
CA VAL A 133 -21.71 -21.50 -21.12
C VAL A 133 -22.65 -22.63 -21.52
N LYS A 134 -23.96 -22.37 -21.50
CA LYS A 134 -24.99 -23.34 -21.91
C LYS A 134 -24.89 -23.68 -23.39
N ARG A 135 -24.56 -22.71 -24.25
CA ARG A 135 -24.39 -22.93 -25.69
C ARG A 135 -23.11 -23.71 -26.03
N LEU A 136 -22.03 -23.48 -25.29
CA LEU A 136 -20.75 -24.16 -25.46
C LEU A 136 -20.77 -25.59 -24.90
N PHE A 137 -21.30 -25.77 -23.69
CA PHE A 137 -21.25 -27.02 -22.92
C PHE A 137 -22.66 -27.50 -22.58
N LYS A 138 -23.43 -27.89 -23.61
CA LYS A 138 -24.83 -28.32 -23.47
C LYS A 138 -25.01 -29.49 -22.49
N GLU A 139 -24.00 -30.33 -22.35
CA GLU A 139 -24.02 -31.45 -21.41
C GLU A 139 -24.21 -31.01 -19.95
N LEU A 140 -23.74 -29.81 -19.57
CA LEU A 140 -23.88 -29.29 -18.21
C LEU A 140 -25.34 -29.03 -17.82
N GLU A 141 -26.20 -28.71 -18.78
CA GLU A 141 -27.65 -28.53 -18.54
C GLU A 141 -28.28 -29.83 -18.01
N SER A 142 -27.81 -30.98 -18.50
CA SER A 142 -28.32 -32.29 -18.06
C SER A 142 -27.89 -32.65 -16.63
N PHE A 143 -26.89 -31.95 -16.07
CA PHE A 143 -26.40 -32.17 -14.71
C PHE A 143 -27.04 -31.23 -13.67
N GLN A 144 -27.83 -30.24 -14.10
CA GLN A 144 -28.53 -29.35 -13.17
C GLN A 144 -29.66 -30.10 -12.46
N ASP A 145 -29.72 -29.95 -11.13
CA ASP A 145 -30.89 -30.37 -10.37
C ASP A 145 -32.00 -29.30 -10.38
N LYS A 146 -33.11 -29.58 -9.68
CA LYS A 146 -34.27 -28.67 -9.60
C LYS A 146 -33.94 -27.30 -8.98
N ASP A 147 -32.86 -27.19 -8.22
CA ASP A 147 -32.40 -25.95 -7.59
C ASP A 147 -31.37 -25.23 -8.51
N GLY A 148 -31.09 -25.78 -9.71
CA GLY A 148 -30.13 -25.26 -10.68
C GLY A 148 -28.67 -25.58 -10.36
N LEU A 149 -28.41 -26.46 -9.39
CA LEU A 149 -27.06 -26.81 -8.94
C LEU A 149 -26.52 -28.04 -9.68
N ILE A 150 -25.22 -28.07 -9.92
CA ILE A 150 -24.51 -29.21 -10.52
C ILE A 150 -23.66 -29.89 -9.43
N LYS A 151 -23.70 -31.22 -9.36
CA LYS A 151 -22.82 -31.99 -8.47
C LYS A 151 -21.37 -31.83 -8.92
N LEU A 152 -20.46 -31.60 -7.98
CA LEU A 152 -19.04 -31.41 -8.29
C LEU A 152 -18.43 -32.63 -8.99
N LYS A 153 -18.84 -33.86 -8.62
CA LYS A 153 -18.42 -35.10 -9.30
C LYS A 153 -18.82 -35.13 -10.80
N ASP A 154 -19.93 -34.50 -11.17
CA ASP A 154 -20.36 -34.42 -12.58
C ASP A 154 -19.62 -33.32 -13.34
N LEU A 155 -19.39 -32.16 -12.69
CA LEU A 155 -18.57 -31.07 -13.23
C LEU A 155 -17.12 -31.51 -13.49
N ASN A 156 -16.55 -32.30 -12.58
CA ASN A 156 -15.17 -32.78 -12.63
C ASN A 156 -14.88 -33.75 -13.80
N LYS A 157 -15.91 -34.18 -14.56
CA LYS A 157 -15.71 -35.02 -15.76
C LYS A 157 -14.98 -34.26 -16.86
N ASN A 158 -15.37 -33.01 -17.10
CA ASN A 158 -14.85 -32.18 -18.20
C ASN A 158 -14.07 -30.95 -17.71
N PHE A 159 -14.15 -30.63 -16.42
CA PHE A 159 -13.50 -29.48 -15.84
C PHE A 159 -12.64 -29.86 -14.63
N THR A 160 -11.63 -29.05 -14.36
CA THR A 160 -10.79 -29.16 -13.16
C THR A 160 -10.87 -27.85 -12.39
N TYR A 161 -11.24 -27.92 -11.12
CA TYR A 161 -11.17 -26.75 -10.25
C TYR A 161 -9.73 -26.27 -10.12
N LYS A 162 -9.49 -24.98 -10.37
CA LYS A 162 -8.18 -24.36 -10.20
C LYS A 162 -8.10 -23.71 -8.83
N PHE A 163 -8.70 -22.51 -8.69
CA PHE A 163 -8.83 -21.73 -7.46
C PHE A 163 -9.93 -20.68 -7.66
N GLN A 164 -10.40 -20.07 -6.56
CA GLN A 164 -11.22 -18.85 -6.56
C GLN A 164 -12.51 -18.94 -7.37
N GLY A 165 -13.12 -20.12 -7.40
CA GLY A 165 -14.35 -20.35 -8.15
C GLY A 165 -14.16 -20.56 -9.65
N VAL A 166 -12.92 -20.71 -10.13
CA VAL A 166 -12.60 -20.94 -11.55
C VAL A 166 -12.39 -22.43 -11.83
N PHE A 167 -13.04 -22.92 -12.89
CA PHE A 167 -12.93 -24.30 -13.38
C PHE A 167 -12.39 -24.30 -14.80
N LEU A 168 -11.22 -24.91 -15.00
CA LEU A 168 -10.59 -25.01 -16.32
C LEU A 168 -11.19 -26.18 -17.09
N HIS A 169 -11.48 -26.00 -18.37
CA HIS A 169 -11.86 -27.13 -19.23
C HIS A 169 -10.64 -28.04 -19.44
N ASN A 170 -10.85 -29.35 -19.39
CA ASN A 170 -9.75 -30.33 -19.42
C ASN A 170 -9.02 -30.40 -20.77
N SER A 171 -9.64 -29.93 -21.86
CA SER A 171 -9.08 -30.00 -23.22
C SER A 171 -9.15 -28.72 -24.05
N LEU A 172 -9.87 -27.69 -23.60
CA LEU A 172 -10.03 -26.43 -24.35
C LEU A 172 -9.35 -25.32 -23.56
N PRO A 173 -8.86 -24.26 -24.21
CA PRO A 173 -8.24 -23.12 -23.51
C PRO A 173 -9.30 -22.20 -22.89
N LEU A 174 -10.36 -22.78 -22.33
CA LEU A 174 -11.51 -22.11 -21.76
C LEU A 174 -11.66 -22.45 -20.28
N CYS A 175 -12.29 -21.55 -19.53
CA CYS A 175 -12.69 -21.78 -18.15
C CYS A 175 -14.09 -21.22 -17.89
N ILE A 176 -14.78 -21.82 -16.92
CA ILE A 176 -16.10 -21.41 -16.43
C ILE A 176 -16.01 -21.06 -14.95
N TYR A 177 -17.05 -20.43 -14.43
CA TYR A 177 -17.03 -19.81 -13.11
C TYR A 177 -18.16 -20.31 -12.22
N ALA A 178 -17.92 -20.33 -10.91
CA ALA A 178 -18.97 -20.31 -9.91
C ALA A 178 -19.87 -19.09 -10.12
N HIS A 179 -21.14 -19.20 -9.70
CA HIS A 179 -22.14 -18.14 -9.89
C HIS A 179 -21.64 -16.75 -9.42
N ASN A 180 -21.98 -15.68 -10.14
CA ASN A 180 -21.56 -14.30 -9.81
C ASN A 180 -21.96 -13.81 -8.41
N PHE A 181 -22.93 -14.48 -7.78
CA PHE A 181 -23.39 -14.18 -6.42
C PHE A 181 -22.42 -14.64 -5.31
N PHE A 182 -21.37 -15.37 -5.67
CA PHE A 182 -20.23 -15.59 -4.78
C PHE A 182 -19.24 -14.41 -4.78
N ARG A 183 -19.44 -13.40 -5.63
CA ARG A 183 -18.59 -12.21 -5.69
C ARG A 183 -19.11 -11.13 -4.76
N ARG A 184 -18.19 -10.29 -4.29
CA ARG A 184 -18.52 -9.15 -3.45
C ARG A 184 -19.56 -8.27 -4.12
N SER A 185 -20.57 -7.85 -3.36
CA SER A 185 -21.71 -7.08 -3.87
C SER A 185 -22.42 -7.74 -5.06
N LEU A 186 -22.31 -9.07 -5.21
CA LEU A 186 -22.97 -9.90 -6.23
C LEU A 186 -22.59 -9.52 -7.68
N SER A 187 -21.46 -8.83 -7.85
CA SER A 187 -21.05 -8.20 -9.11
C SER A 187 -19.87 -8.91 -9.76
N ARG A 188 -19.96 -9.11 -11.08
CA ARG A 188 -18.86 -9.66 -11.92
C ARG A 188 -17.63 -8.76 -11.98
N HIS A 189 -17.74 -7.49 -11.60
CA HIS A 189 -16.59 -6.59 -11.51
C HIS A 189 -15.73 -6.86 -10.28
N ASN A 190 -16.26 -7.50 -9.24
CA ASN A 190 -15.51 -7.77 -8.02
C ASN A 190 -14.96 -9.20 -8.01
N ASN A 191 -13.97 -9.45 -7.15
CA ASN A 191 -13.48 -10.80 -6.90
C ASN A 191 -14.51 -11.66 -6.15
N PHE A 192 -14.31 -12.97 -6.26
CA PHE A 192 -15.02 -13.95 -5.44
C PHE A 192 -14.64 -13.84 -3.97
N HIS A 193 -15.56 -14.22 -3.07
CA HIS A 193 -15.23 -14.63 -1.70
C HIS A 193 -14.46 -15.96 -1.74
N PHE A 194 -13.22 -15.91 -2.23
CA PHE A 194 -12.48 -17.08 -2.66
C PHE A 194 -12.07 -17.98 -1.49
N ILE A 195 -11.89 -17.44 -0.28
CA ILE A 195 -11.59 -18.23 0.91
C ILE A 195 -12.67 -19.30 1.13
N PHE A 196 -13.95 -18.92 0.99
CA PHE A 196 -15.07 -19.85 1.07
C PHE A 196 -15.04 -20.90 -0.03
N LEU A 197 -14.83 -20.48 -1.30
CA LEU A 197 -14.86 -21.39 -2.43
C LEU A 197 -13.68 -22.38 -2.38
N ASP A 198 -12.48 -21.92 -2.07
CA ASP A 198 -11.29 -22.75 -1.96
C ASP A 198 -11.46 -23.76 -0.80
N GLU A 199 -12.00 -23.32 0.35
CA GLU A 199 -12.33 -24.21 1.47
C GLU A 199 -13.42 -25.23 1.09
N LEU A 200 -14.50 -24.80 0.44
CA LEU A 200 -15.56 -25.69 -0.02
C LEU A 200 -14.99 -26.78 -0.94
N MET A 201 -14.11 -26.42 -1.87
CA MET A 201 -13.48 -27.37 -2.79
C MET A 201 -12.45 -28.29 -2.13
N SER A 202 -11.97 -27.97 -0.92
CA SER A 202 -11.11 -28.89 -0.16
C SER A 202 -11.82 -30.19 0.21
N PHE A 203 -13.16 -30.18 0.27
CA PHE A 203 -13.99 -31.35 0.57
C PHE A 203 -14.31 -32.22 -0.66
N GLN A 204 -13.85 -31.86 -1.86
CA GLN A 204 -14.25 -32.54 -3.11
C GLN A 204 -13.91 -34.04 -3.18
N ASN A 205 -12.89 -34.47 -2.44
CA ASN A 205 -12.41 -35.85 -2.39
C ASN A 205 -12.95 -36.63 -1.17
N ASN A 206 -13.85 -36.03 -0.39
CA ASN A 206 -14.46 -36.70 0.76
C ASN A 206 -15.71 -37.48 0.30
N ASP A 207 -15.65 -38.82 0.35
CA ASP A 207 -16.75 -39.68 -0.08
C ASP A 207 -17.98 -39.63 0.84
N ASP A 208 -17.83 -39.16 2.08
CA ASP A 208 -18.96 -38.94 3.01
C ASP A 208 -19.71 -37.63 2.71
N ILE A 209 -19.25 -36.83 1.75
CA ILE A 209 -19.79 -35.52 1.42
C ILE A 209 -20.12 -35.44 -0.08
N THR A 210 -21.30 -34.90 -0.41
CA THR A 210 -21.67 -34.51 -1.77
C THR A 210 -21.80 -33.00 -1.86
N ILE A 211 -21.01 -32.39 -2.73
CA ILE A 211 -21.02 -30.95 -3.00
C ILE A 211 -21.78 -30.69 -4.30
N LYS A 212 -22.63 -29.67 -4.29
CA LYS A 212 -23.27 -29.10 -5.46
C LYS A 212 -23.04 -27.60 -5.52
N LEU A 213 -22.92 -27.05 -6.73
CA LEU A 213 -22.59 -25.65 -6.96
C LEU A 213 -23.40 -25.07 -8.13
N ALA A 214 -23.78 -23.81 -8.02
CA ALA A 214 -24.33 -23.01 -9.12
C ALA A 214 -23.18 -22.41 -9.95
N LEU A 215 -23.36 -22.43 -11.28
CA LEU A 215 -22.41 -21.84 -12.23
C LEU A 215 -22.90 -20.49 -12.73
N ASP A 216 -21.96 -19.65 -13.16
CA ASP A 216 -22.25 -18.46 -13.95
C ASP A 216 -22.43 -18.85 -15.42
N TRP A 217 -23.68 -18.84 -15.90
CA TRP A 217 -24.01 -19.28 -17.25
C TRP A 217 -23.67 -18.25 -18.34
N ASP A 218 -23.42 -17.00 -17.96
CA ASP A 218 -23.25 -15.87 -18.88
C ASP A 218 -21.79 -15.50 -19.13
N LEU A 219 -20.84 -16.16 -18.45
CA LEU A 219 -19.43 -15.78 -18.46
C LEU A 219 -18.53 -16.95 -18.86
N ILE A 220 -17.70 -16.72 -19.89
CA ILE A 220 -16.67 -17.68 -20.35
C ILE A 220 -15.30 -17.00 -20.37
N GLY A 221 -14.28 -17.66 -19.81
CA GLY A 221 -12.93 -17.11 -19.67
C GLY A 221 -11.89 -17.83 -20.51
N TYR A 222 -10.80 -17.12 -20.86
CA TYR A 222 -9.63 -17.69 -21.53
C TYR A 222 -8.63 -18.21 -20.49
N SER A 223 -8.60 -19.54 -20.29
CA SER A 223 -7.83 -20.15 -19.20
C SER A 223 -6.33 -19.82 -19.17
N PRO A 224 -5.63 -19.59 -20.30
CA PRO A 224 -4.22 -19.19 -20.27
C PRO A 224 -3.94 -17.82 -19.65
N THR A 225 -4.96 -16.96 -19.50
CA THR A 225 -4.84 -15.64 -18.85
C THR A 225 -5.21 -15.66 -17.38
N PHE A 226 -5.53 -16.82 -16.81
CA PHE A 226 -5.91 -16.91 -15.40
C PHE A 226 -4.74 -16.50 -14.48
N LEU A 227 -5.00 -15.48 -13.68
CA LEU A 227 -4.17 -14.96 -12.60
C LEU A 227 -4.96 -15.03 -11.30
N GLN A 228 -4.33 -15.61 -10.27
CA GLN A 228 -4.90 -15.64 -8.94
C GLN A 228 -4.90 -14.22 -8.36
N SER A 229 -6.05 -13.74 -7.91
CA SER A 229 -6.15 -12.49 -7.16
C SER A 229 -5.84 -12.74 -5.69
N MET A 230 -5.19 -11.80 -5.01
CA MET A 230 -4.97 -11.90 -3.57
C MET A 230 -5.60 -10.70 -2.89
N GLU A 231 -6.65 -10.94 -2.09
CA GLU A 231 -7.23 -9.95 -1.19
C GLU A 231 -6.76 -10.26 0.22
N TYR A 232 -5.89 -9.40 0.76
CA TYR A 232 -5.38 -9.55 2.11
C TYR A 232 -6.26 -8.76 3.07
N GLU A 233 -7.10 -9.49 3.81
CA GLU A 233 -8.04 -8.92 4.76
C GLU A 233 -7.93 -9.61 6.12
N TYR A 234 -7.83 -8.84 7.20
CA TYR A 234 -7.71 -9.47 8.52
C TYR A 234 -9.07 -9.75 9.14
N TRP A 235 -9.45 -11.01 9.09
CA TRP A 235 -10.60 -11.56 9.79
C TRP A 235 -10.12 -12.47 10.92
N PHE A 236 -10.64 -12.29 12.14
CA PHE A 236 -10.25 -13.09 13.30
C PHE A 236 -11.34 -14.11 13.62
N GLY A 237 -11.03 -15.41 13.57
CA GLY A 237 -11.94 -16.49 13.99
C GLY A 237 -11.71 -16.95 15.44
N PRO A 238 -12.65 -17.72 16.03
CA PRO A 238 -12.58 -18.12 17.44
C PRO A 238 -11.72 -19.35 17.73
N LYS A 239 -11.42 -19.54 19.02
CA LYS A 239 -11.29 -20.86 19.70
C LYS A 239 -12.55 -21.08 20.56
N TYR A 240 -13.10 -22.30 20.65
CA TYR A 240 -14.56 -22.51 20.78
C TYR A 240 -15.09 -23.50 21.87
N ASN A 241 -16.44 -23.58 22.04
CA ASN A 241 -17.28 -24.50 22.85
C ASN A 241 -18.38 -25.27 22.04
N ASP A 242 -18.20 -26.58 21.80
CA ASP A 242 -18.81 -27.43 20.73
C ASP A 242 -20.21 -28.05 20.87
N ASP A 243 -21.05 -27.63 21.82
CA ASP A 243 -22.32 -28.35 22.05
C ASP A 243 -23.56 -27.76 21.35
N ILE A 244 -23.73 -28.08 20.06
CA ILE A 244 -24.92 -27.68 19.26
C ILE A 244 -26.23 -28.20 19.87
N SER A 245 -26.21 -29.34 20.56
CA SER A 245 -27.42 -29.93 21.14
C SER A 245 -28.04 -29.06 22.23
N LYS A 246 -27.25 -28.19 22.85
CA LYS A 246 -27.67 -27.29 23.95
C LYS A 246 -28.14 -25.91 23.49
N ILE A 247 -28.06 -25.60 22.19
CA ILE A 247 -28.51 -24.29 21.68
C ILE A 247 -30.03 -24.18 21.79
N GLN A 248 -30.51 -23.08 22.38
CA GLN A 248 -31.94 -22.80 22.55
C GLN A 248 -32.60 -22.49 21.20
N ARG A 249 -33.83 -22.98 21.01
CA ARG A 249 -34.66 -22.60 19.85
C ARG A 249 -35.07 -21.14 19.92
N GLY A 250 -35.24 -20.51 18.77
CA GLY A 250 -35.69 -19.13 18.67
C GLY A 250 -34.85 -18.28 17.73
N LEU A 251 -35.36 -17.09 17.44
CA LEU A 251 -34.72 -16.09 16.61
C LEU A 251 -33.87 -15.16 17.49
N THR A 252 -32.64 -14.91 17.06
CA THR A 252 -31.77 -13.85 17.60
C THR A 252 -31.44 -12.88 16.48
N LYS A 253 -31.52 -11.58 16.77
CA LYS A 253 -31.19 -10.50 15.82
C LYS A 253 -30.02 -9.68 16.36
N HIS A 254 -28.99 -9.52 15.55
CA HIS A 254 -27.84 -8.67 15.80
C HIS A 254 -27.87 -7.47 14.84
N SER A 255 -27.38 -6.31 15.27
CA SER A 255 -27.40 -5.08 14.48
C SER A 255 -26.03 -4.42 14.44
N CYS A 256 -25.65 -3.91 13.27
CA CYS A 256 -24.42 -3.16 13.10
C CYS A 256 -24.51 -1.76 13.74
N SER A 257 -23.39 -1.26 14.25
CA SER A 257 -23.21 0.16 14.54
C SER A 257 -23.26 1.01 13.27
N GLU A 258 -23.40 2.34 13.40
CA GLU A 258 -23.45 3.27 12.26
C GLU A 258 -22.21 3.13 11.35
N PHE A 259 -21.01 3.11 11.93
CA PHE A 259 -19.77 2.90 11.18
C PHE A 259 -19.75 1.54 10.44
N GLU A 260 -20.20 0.47 11.08
CA GLU A 260 -20.24 -0.87 10.46
C GLU A 260 -21.26 -0.93 9.32
N ARG A 261 -22.41 -0.24 9.46
CA ARG A 261 -23.41 -0.10 8.40
C ARG A 261 -22.81 0.61 7.19
N GLU A 262 -22.12 1.72 7.41
CA GLU A 262 -21.45 2.47 6.34
C GLU A 262 -20.32 1.65 5.69
N TYR A 263 -19.48 0.98 6.47
CA TYR A 263 -18.32 0.26 5.95
C TYR A 263 -18.70 -1.05 5.25
N TYR A 264 -19.54 -1.88 5.87
CA TYR A 264 -19.91 -3.21 5.35
C TYR A 264 -21.20 -3.21 4.50
N GLY A 265 -22.04 -2.19 4.61
CA GLY A 265 -23.34 -2.15 3.95
C GLY A 265 -24.33 -3.17 4.51
N ILE A 266 -24.17 -3.57 5.79
CA ILE A 266 -25.00 -4.56 6.48
C ILE A 266 -25.74 -3.86 7.63
N SER A 267 -27.07 -3.98 7.65
CA SER A 267 -27.89 -3.45 8.74
C SER A 267 -27.93 -4.40 9.92
N THR A 268 -28.35 -5.64 9.67
CA THR A 268 -28.64 -6.64 10.70
C THR A 268 -28.37 -8.05 10.19
N THR A 269 -28.26 -9.00 11.11
CA THR A 269 -28.21 -10.43 10.79
C THR A 269 -29.08 -11.19 11.77
N GLU A 270 -29.92 -12.06 11.22
CA GLU A 270 -30.91 -12.85 11.95
C GLU A 270 -30.49 -14.33 11.94
N PHE A 271 -30.51 -14.95 13.12
CA PHE A 271 -30.12 -16.34 13.37
C PHE A 271 -31.29 -17.08 13.98
N PHE A 272 -31.69 -18.21 13.41
CA PHE A 272 -32.86 -18.94 13.84
C PHE A 272 -32.58 -20.43 14.03
N TRP A 273 -32.83 -20.94 15.24
CA TRP A 273 -32.83 -22.37 15.53
C TRP A 273 -34.23 -22.93 15.71
N LYS A 274 -34.49 -24.08 15.08
CA LYS A 274 -35.70 -24.89 15.23
C LYS A 274 -35.33 -26.31 15.64
N ASP A 275 -36.18 -26.92 16.45
CA ASP A 275 -36.09 -28.34 16.77
C ASP A 275 -37.12 -29.10 15.93
N ASN A 276 -36.69 -30.20 15.31
CA ASN A 276 -37.51 -31.09 14.50
C ASN A 276 -37.14 -32.55 14.81
N GLU A 277 -37.78 -33.12 15.83
CA GLU A 277 -37.47 -34.45 16.37
C GLU A 277 -35.98 -34.60 16.73
N ASN A 278 -35.25 -35.45 15.99
CA ASN A 278 -33.82 -35.70 16.15
C ASN A 278 -32.93 -34.72 15.37
N LEU A 279 -33.54 -33.76 14.67
CA LEU A 279 -32.87 -32.76 13.85
C LEU A 279 -32.96 -31.38 14.51
N LYS A 280 -31.87 -30.63 14.47
CA LYS A 280 -31.84 -29.19 14.74
C LYS A 280 -31.61 -28.47 13.43
N GLU A 281 -32.52 -27.57 13.06
CA GLU A 281 -32.42 -26.75 11.87
C GLU A 281 -31.90 -25.36 12.25
N PHE A 282 -30.95 -24.86 11.47
CA PHE A 282 -30.37 -23.54 11.60
C PHE A 282 -30.65 -22.75 10.31
N GLU A 283 -31.16 -21.54 10.45
CA GLU A 283 -31.31 -20.58 9.36
C GLU A 283 -30.58 -19.28 9.74
N LEU A 284 -29.96 -18.65 8.75
CA LEU A 284 -29.30 -17.36 8.90
C LEU A 284 -29.61 -16.48 7.69
N GLU A 285 -29.92 -15.21 7.93
CA GLU A 285 -30.09 -14.20 6.88
C GLU A 285 -29.41 -12.89 7.27
N GLU A 286 -28.55 -12.35 6.41
CA GLU A 286 -28.08 -10.97 6.53
C GLU A 286 -29.02 -10.01 5.80
N LEU A 287 -29.17 -8.79 6.30
CA LEU A 287 -29.89 -7.71 5.61
C LEU A 287 -28.91 -6.60 5.24
N ARG A 288 -28.92 -6.18 3.98
CA ARG A 288 -27.97 -5.21 3.41
C ARG A 288 -28.60 -3.87 3.08
N GLU A 289 -27.90 -2.78 3.26
CA GLU A 289 -28.48 -1.44 3.03
C GLU A 289 -28.36 -0.97 1.58
N ASN A 290 -27.45 -1.60 0.83
CA ASN A 290 -27.19 -1.26 -0.55
C ASN A 290 -27.76 -2.35 -1.46
N ASP A 291 -28.30 -1.93 -2.60
CA ASP A 291 -28.69 -2.79 -3.70
C ASP A 291 -27.47 -3.40 -4.40
N ALA A 292 -27.69 -4.43 -5.21
CA ALA A 292 -26.66 -5.04 -6.04
C ALA A 292 -26.34 -4.10 -7.22
N PRO A 293 -25.12 -3.51 -7.32
CA PRO A 293 -24.88 -2.36 -8.19
C PRO A 293 -25.05 -2.59 -9.71
N THR A 294 -25.10 -3.85 -10.14
CA THR A 294 -25.25 -4.22 -11.55
C THR A 294 -26.61 -4.84 -11.87
N MET A 295 -27.54 -4.84 -10.92
CA MET A 295 -28.89 -5.40 -11.06
C MET A 295 -29.91 -4.30 -10.78
N ASP A 296 -30.97 -4.27 -11.58
CA ASP A 296 -32.05 -3.29 -11.41
C ASP A 296 -32.92 -3.66 -10.21
N ASP A 297 -33.07 -2.73 -9.28
CA ASP A 297 -33.92 -2.83 -8.08
C ASP A 297 -33.81 -4.18 -7.34
N PHE A 298 -32.60 -4.54 -6.92
CA PHE A 298 -32.32 -5.84 -6.31
C PHE A 298 -31.45 -5.76 -5.05
N PHE A 299 -32.06 -6.02 -3.90
CA PHE A 299 -31.38 -6.23 -2.62
C PHE A 299 -31.10 -7.71 -2.42
N GLY A 300 -29.85 -8.11 -2.67
CA GLY A 300 -29.41 -9.48 -2.47
C GLY A 300 -28.86 -9.72 -1.07
N CYS A 301 -29.57 -10.53 -0.29
CA CYS A 301 -29.27 -10.90 1.09
C CYS A 301 -28.72 -12.34 1.16
N ARG A 302 -27.50 -12.55 1.67
CA ARG A 302 -27.00 -13.93 1.88
C ARG A 302 -27.85 -14.66 2.92
N TYR A 303 -28.14 -15.92 2.59
CA TYR A 303 -28.94 -16.81 3.40
C TYR A 303 -28.24 -18.15 3.53
N MET A 304 -28.34 -18.78 4.71
CA MET A 304 -27.88 -20.14 4.94
C MET A 304 -28.94 -20.98 5.64
N HIS A 305 -28.93 -22.27 5.33
CA HIS A 305 -29.73 -23.29 5.99
C HIS A 305 -28.84 -24.48 6.34
N SER A 306 -28.98 -25.03 7.54
CA SER A 306 -28.26 -26.24 7.97
C SER A 306 -29.13 -27.16 8.81
N ILE A 307 -28.85 -28.47 8.73
CA ILE A 307 -29.53 -29.49 9.54
C ILE A 307 -28.47 -30.28 10.30
N TYR A 308 -28.55 -30.22 11.62
CA TYR A 308 -27.74 -30.99 12.55
C TYR A 308 -28.51 -32.22 13.03
N ASP A 309 -27.95 -33.41 12.80
CA ASP A 309 -28.51 -34.67 13.29
C ASP A 309 -27.96 -34.93 14.70
N THR A 310 -28.82 -34.78 15.71
CA THR A 310 -28.43 -34.95 17.13
C THR A 310 -28.04 -36.39 17.47
N THR A 311 -28.52 -37.38 16.71
CA THR A 311 -28.16 -38.79 16.93
C THR A 311 -26.76 -39.10 16.42
N LYS A 312 -26.38 -38.46 15.31
CA LYS A 312 -25.05 -38.63 14.67
C LYS A 312 -24.04 -37.57 15.13
N SER A 313 -24.50 -36.55 15.85
CA SER A 313 -23.71 -35.41 16.30
C SER A 313 -22.96 -34.69 15.16
N THR A 314 -23.59 -34.55 14.00
CA THR A 314 -22.96 -33.99 12.79
C THR A 314 -23.98 -33.21 11.95
N PHE A 315 -23.51 -32.27 11.14
CA PHE A 315 -24.36 -31.66 10.12
C PHE A 315 -24.52 -32.62 8.95
N VAL A 316 -25.77 -32.85 8.54
CA VAL A 316 -26.13 -33.76 7.43
C VAL A 316 -26.53 -33.01 6.17
N HIS A 317 -26.80 -31.72 6.30
CA HIS A 317 -27.21 -30.82 5.23
C HIS A 317 -26.75 -29.40 5.54
N PHE A 318 -26.16 -28.72 4.56
CA PHE A 318 -25.77 -27.32 4.63
C PHE A 318 -25.89 -26.70 3.25
N ASP A 319 -26.72 -25.66 3.09
CA ASP A 319 -26.82 -24.91 1.84
C ASP A 319 -26.80 -23.40 2.07
N GLY A 320 -26.34 -22.70 1.03
CA GLY A 320 -26.29 -21.24 0.99
C GLY A 320 -26.95 -20.71 -0.27
N ALA A 321 -27.60 -19.56 -0.14
CA ALA A 321 -28.42 -18.93 -1.16
C ALA A 321 -28.38 -17.41 -1.05
N ILE A 322 -28.87 -16.73 -2.08
CA ILE A 322 -29.27 -15.33 -2.02
C ILE A 322 -30.79 -15.25 -1.97
N ARG A 323 -31.31 -14.47 -1.02
CA ARG A 323 -32.68 -13.97 -1.01
C ARG A 323 -32.69 -12.58 -1.62
N GLY A 324 -33.37 -12.45 -2.76
CA GLY A 324 -33.53 -11.21 -3.50
C GLY A 324 -34.85 -10.52 -3.18
N TYR A 325 -34.77 -9.20 -3.02
CA TYR A 325 -35.92 -8.33 -2.77
C TYR A 325 -35.84 -7.12 -3.70
N ASN A 326 -36.98 -6.68 -4.23
CA ASN A 326 -37.06 -5.33 -4.80
C ASN A 326 -37.27 -4.30 -3.68
N SER A 327 -37.14 -3.00 -3.98
CA SER A 327 -37.19 -1.93 -2.98
C SER A 327 -38.43 -2.02 -2.08
N ASP A 328 -39.62 -2.15 -2.67
CA ASP A 328 -40.89 -2.23 -1.93
C ASP A 328 -40.89 -3.40 -0.93
N LEU A 329 -40.52 -4.59 -1.40
CA LEU A 329 -40.49 -5.80 -0.58
C LEU A 329 -39.36 -5.75 0.46
N TYR A 330 -38.26 -5.08 0.14
CA TYR A 330 -37.11 -4.94 1.02
C TYR A 330 -37.41 -4.03 2.21
N PHE A 331 -38.10 -2.90 1.99
CA PHE A 331 -38.53 -2.03 3.09
C PHE A 331 -39.52 -2.72 4.03
N GLU A 332 -40.37 -3.62 3.53
CA GLU A 332 -41.17 -4.48 4.41
C GLU A 332 -40.31 -5.51 5.16
N ARG A 333 -39.30 -6.08 4.49
CA ARG A 333 -38.43 -7.13 5.06
C ARG A 333 -37.58 -6.61 6.21
N ILE A 334 -37.03 -5.40 6.11
CA ILE A 334 -36.11 -4.86 7.12
C ILE A 334 -36.79 -4.57 8.46
N ASP A 335 -38.09 -4.28 8.43
CA ASP A 335 -38.94 -4.00 9.60
C ASP A 335 -39.57 -5.26 10.22
N GLN A 336 -39.43 -6.43 9.59
CA GLN A 336 -39.99 -7.69 10.06
C GLN A 336 -38.91 -8.71 10.40
N ASN A 337 -39.23 -9.66 11.27
CA ASN A 337 -38.38 -10.82 11.50
C ASN A 337 -38.49 -11.81 10.34
N MET A 338 -37.43 -12.57 10.05
CA MET A 338 -37.46 -13.61 9.00
C MET A 338 -38.56 -14.65 9.21
N THR A 339 -38.95 -14.88 10.47
CA THR A 339 -39.99 -15.84 10.86
C THR A 339 -41.39 -15.38 10.49
N ASP A 340 -41.61 -14.07 10.46
CA ASP A 340 -42.93 -13.45 10.30
C ASP A 340 -43.14 -13.05 8.82
N PHE A 341 -42.06 -12.70 8.13
CA PHE A 341 -42.07 -12.25 6.74
C PHE A 341 -42.48 -13.35 5.73
N GLY A 342 -42.13 -14.61 6.04
CA GLY A 342 -42.44 -15.77 5.20
C GLY A 342 -41.58 -15.87 3.93
N ARG A 343 -42.01 -16.72 2.99
CA ARG A 343 -41.27 -17.06 1.76
C ARG A 343 -41.69 -16.19 0.57
N ARG A 344 -41.33 -14.89 0.62
CA ARG A 344 -41.69 -13.90 -0.43
C ARG A 344 -40.52 -13.46 -1.31
N SER A 345 -39.28 -13.81 -0.93
CA SER A 345 -38.06 -13.45 -1.67
C SER A 345 -37.91 -14.23 -2.98
N GLU A 346 -37.24 -13.63 -3.96
CA GLU A 346 -36.60 -14.40 -5.04
C GLU A 346 -35.47 -15.25 -4.44
N TYR A 347 -35.53 -16.58 -4.58
CA TYR A 347 -34.60 -17.49 -3.91
C TYR A 347 -33.64 -18.13 -4.92
N LYS A 348 -32.33 -17.82 -4.81
CA LYS A 348 -31.29 -18.41 -5.64
C LYS A 348 -30.30 -19.21 -4.80
N LYS A 349 -30.40 -20.54 -4.85
CA LYS A 349 -29.43 -21.42 -4.20
C LYS A 349 -28.08 -21.37 -4.93
N LEU A 350 -26.99 -21.32 -4.18
CA LEU A 350 -25.64 -21.18 -4.73
C LEU A 350 -24.79 -22.44 -4.53
N PHE A 351 -24.86 -23.05 -3.36
CA PHE A 351 -24.18 -24.31 -3.08
C PHE A 351 -25.00 -25.17 -2.14
N ARG A 352 -24.67 -26.45 -2.09
CA ARG A 352 -25.23 -27.41 -1.14
C ARG A 352 -24.21 -28.49 -0.82
N ILE A 353 -24.11 -28.81 0.45
CA ILE A 353 -23.35 -29.93 1.01
C ILE A 353 -24.36 -30.90 1.63
N ASP A 354 -24.32 -32.15 1.21
CA ASP A 354 -25.05 -33.25 1.83
C ASP A 354 -24.05 -34.29 2.38
N GLY A 355 -24.38 -34.92 3.49
CA GLY A 355 -23.52 -35.93 4.11
C GLY A 355 -22.81 -35.42 5.37
N LYS A 356 -21.77 -36.12 5.83
CA LYS A 356 -21.19 -35.92 7.17
C LYS A 356 -20.26 -34.69 7.21
N LEU A 357 -20.78 -33.55 7.66
CA LEU A 357 -20.00 -32.33 7.85
C LEU A 357 -19.72 -32.08 9.34
N GLU A 358 -18.43 -32.15 9.69
CA GLU A 358 -17.96 -31.88 11.06
C GLU A 358 -18.23 -30.43 11.48
N LEU A 359 -18.49 -30.23 12.77
CA LEU A 359 -18.86 -28.95 13.34
C LEU A 359 -17.82 -27.84 13.12
N SER A 360 -16.52 -28.17 13.17
CA SER A 360 -15.44 -27.21 12.88
C SER A 360 -15.52 -26.69 11.44
N ASN A 361 -15.76 -27.60 10.49
CA ASN A 361 -15.83 -27.28 9.07
C ASN A 361 -17.08 -26.47 8.76
N TRP A 362 -18.21 -26.82 9.37
CA TRP A 362 -19.46 -26.07 9.25
C TRP A 362 -19.30 -24.61 9.71
N LYS A 363 -18.68 -24.36 10.87
CA LYS A 363 -18.45 -22.98 11.34
C LYS A 363 -17.51 -22.20 10.46
N SER A 364 -16.43 -22.84 10.01
CA SER A 364 -15.45 -22.21 9.13
C SER A 364 -16.09 -21.79 7.80
N LEU A 365 -16.85 -22.70 7.17
CA LEU A 365 -17.60 -22.41 5.95
C LEU A 365 -18.65 -21.32 6.14
N ILE A 366 -19.39 -21.30 7.26
CA ILE A 366 -20.32 -20.20 7.59
C ILE A 366 -19.58 -18.86 7.66
N THR A 367 -18.47 -18.83 8.39
CA THR A 367 -17.68 -17.62 8.61
C THR A 367 -17.14 -17.08 7.28
N ASN A 368 -16.65 -17.98 6.42
CA ASN A 368 -16.08 -17.62 5.13
C ASN A 368 -17.17 -17.25 4.10
N TYR A 369 -18.33 -17.92 4.10
CA TYR A 369 -19.44 -17.55 3.22
C TYR A 369 -20.01 -16.17 3.59
N MET A 370 -20.03 -15.85 4.88
CA MET A 370 -20.48 -14.57 5.44
C MET A 370 -19.33 -13.57 5.61
N GLN A 371 -18.25 -13.68 4.82
CA GLN A 371 -17.15 -12.71 4.79
C GLN A 371 -17.71 -11.27 4.68
N ASP A 372 -17.07 -10.31 5.34
CA ASP A 372 -17.53 -8.92 5.55
C ASP A 372 -18.67 -8.71 6.56
N ASN A 373 -19.24 -9.76 7.15
CA ASN A 373 -20.30 -9.59 8.15
C ASN A 373 -19.74 -9.63 9.59
N PRO A 374 -19.57 -8.47 10.26
CA PRO A 374 -19.01 -8.43 11.61
C PRO A 374 -19.92 -9.05 12.68
N LEU A 375 -21.21 -9.26 12.38
CA LEU A 375 -22.19 -9.81 13.34
C LEU A 375 -22.03 -11.31 13.52
N ILE A 376 -21.35 -11.99 12.61
CA ILE A 376 -20.96 -13.40 12.75
C ILE A 376 -20.07 -13.60 13.97
N TYR A 377 -19.21 -12.63 14.29
CA TYR A 377 -18.34 -12.68 15.47
C TYR A 377 -19.13 -12.60 16.77
N GLU A 378 -20.11 -11.71 16.85
CA GLU A 378 -20.95 -11.57 18.04
C GLU A 378 -21.73 -12.85 18.32
N TYR A 379 -22.31 -13.43 17.26
CA TYR A 379 -23.12 -14.62 17.39
C TYR A 379 -22.33 -15.85 17.87
N PHE A 380 -21.06 -15.98 17.45
CA PHE A 380 -20.18 -17.03 17.93
C PHE A 380 -19.42 -16.68 19.23
N ASP A 381 -19.84 -15.61 19.93
CA ASP A 381 -19.25 -15.10 21.19
C ASP A 381 -17.74 -14.81 21.07
N ILE A 382 -17.37 -14.09 20.01
CA ILE A 382 -15.99 -13.77 19.66
C ILE A 382 -15.78 -12.27 19.77
N LYS A 383 -14.66 -11.88 20.38
CA LYS A 383 -14.25 -10.48 20.36
C LYS A 383 -14.04 -10.02 18.91
N LYS A 384 -14.80 -9.01 18.49
CA LYS A 384 -14.60 -8.32 17.22
C LYS A 384 -13.15 -7.79 17.12
N PRO A 385 -12.54 -7.80 15.93
CA PRO A 385 -11.26 -7.13 15.72
C PRO A 385 -11.40 -5.64 16.06
N GLU A 386 -10.49 -5.10 16.87
CA GLU A 386 -10.43 -3.66 17.07
C GLU A 386 -9.88 -3.00 15.79
N SER A 387 -10.59 -2.00 15.27
CA SER A 387 -10.11 -1.20 14.14
C SER A 387 -8.76 -0.57 14.48
N GLU A 388 -7.82 -0.57 13.54
CA GLU A 388 -6.57 0.20 13.66
C GLU A 388 -6.85 1.70 13.88
N LEU A 389 -7.99 2.20 13.39
CA LEU A 389 -8.45 3.58 13.65
C LEU A 389 -8.76 3.84 15.13
N ASN A 390 -9.06 2.79 15.90
CA ASN A 390 -9.34 2.89 17.33
C ASN A 390 -8.07 2.77 18.18
N LYS A 391 -6.91 2.45 17.59
CA LYS A 391 -5.65 2.44 18.33
C LYS A 391 -5.30 3.87 18.71
N LYS A 392 -5.18 4.11 20.02
CA LYS A 392 -4.64 5.37 20.54
C LYS A 392 -3.22 5.53 20.01
N GLN A 393 -2.96 6.61 19.27
CA GLN A 393 -1.60 6.99 18.93
C GLN A 393 -0.85 7.30 20.22
N GLU A 394 0.32 6.69 20.39
CA GLU A 394 1.19 7.10 21.49
C GLU A 394 1.63 8.54 21.27
N PRO A 395 1.66 9.37 22.34
CA PRO A 395 2.11 10.74 22.22
C PRO A 395 3.58 10.75 21.77
N LYS A 396 3.90 11.55 20.74
CA LYS A 396 5.28 11.77 20.31
C LYS A 396 6.11 12.33 21.48
N THR A 397 7.33 11.85 21.66
CA THR A 397 8.29 12.47 22.60
C THR A 397 8.66 13.88 22.17
N LEU A 398 9.23 14.71 23.05
CA LEU A 398 9.63 16.07 22.68
C LEU A 398 10.65 16.07 21.52
N ILE A 399 11.60 15.13 21.50
CA ILE A 399 12.54 14.96 20.38
C ILE A 399 11.77 14.67 19.09
N GLN A 400 10.84 13.71 19.09
CA GLN A 400 10.03 13.41 17.90
C GLN A 400 9.13 14.58 17.47
N GLN A 401 8.79 15.48 18.39
CA GLN A 401 8.03 16.68 18.09
C GLN A 401 8.90 17.77 17.50
N LEU A 402 10.08 18.07 18.05
CA LEU A 402 10.92 19.22 17.66
C LEU A 402 11.99 18.84 16.63
N VAL A 403 12.54 17.64 16.71
CA VAL A 403 13.58 17.09 15.83
C VAL A 403 13.11 15.73 15.28
N PRO A 404 12.04 15.71 14.45
CA PRO A 404 11.38 14.46 14.04
C PRO A 404 12.28 13.55 13.19
N HIS A 405 13.37 14.09 12.65
CA HIS A 405 14.37 13.40 11.84
C HIS A 405 15.57 12.90 12.66
N SER A 406 15.55 13.02 13.99
CA SER A 406 16.64 12.58 14.88
C SER A 406 17.01 11.12 14.63
N MET A 407 18.31 10.88 14.48
CA MET A 407 18.89 9.58 14.15
C MET A 407 20.31 9.47 14.72
N ASN A 408 20.69 8.27 15.15
CA ASN A 408 22.03 7.95 15.60
C ASN A 408 22.71 6.94 14.67
N ARG A 409 24.03 6.75 14.85
CA ARG A 409 24.80 5.77 14.08
C ARG A 409 24.23 4.34 14.16
N ASP A 410 23.73 3.94 15.32
CA ASP A 410 23.22 2.58 15.53
C ASP A 410 21.86 2.33 14.85
N ASP A 411 21.17 3.38 14.39
CA ASP A 411 19.90 3.26 13.65
C ASP A 411 20.09 2.79 12.19
N GLY A 412 21.34 2.68 11.75
CA GLY A 412 21.75 2.15 10.45
C GLY A 412 21.62 3.14 9.30
N ILE A 413 21.16 2.65 8.15
CA ILE A 413 20.92 3.43 6.94
C ILE A 413 19.48 3.19 6.50
N LYS A 414 18.79 4.26 6.08
CA LYS A 414 17.51 4.19 5.41
C LYS A 414 17.73 4.43 3.92
N LEU A 415 17.14 3.61 3.06
CA LEU A 415 17.18 3.81 1.61
C LEU A 415 15.75 3.95 1.07
N LEU A 416 15.56 4.84 0.10
CA LEU A 416 14.33 4.95 -0.66
C LEU A 416 14.67 4.87 -2.14
N VAL A 417 14.09 3.88 -2.81
CA VAL A 417 14.16 3.77 -4.27
C VAL A 417 12.80 4.13 -4.81
N SER A 418 12.72 5.21 -5.58
CA SER A 418 11.44 5.70 -6.11
C SER A 418 11.48 5.89 -7.62
N TYR A 419 10.31 5.72 -8.25
CA TYR A 419 10.14 5.78 -9.69
C TYR A 419 9.18 6.90 -10.07
N HIS A 420 9.56 7.67 -11.07
CA HIS A 420 8.86 8.89 -11.49
C HIS A 420 8.72 8.94 -13.00
N LYS A 421 7.97 9.92 -13.48
CA LYS A 421 7.96 10.24 -14.91
C LYS A 421 9.38 10.54 -15.36
N LYS A 422 9.75 10.03 -16.54
CA LYS A 422 11.06 10.25 -17.14
C LYS A 422 11.43 11.73 -17.13
N ASN A 423 12.64 12.06 -16.69
CA ASN A 423 13.12 13.42 -16.61
C ASN A 423 13.91 13.77 -17.88
N GLU A 424 13.40 14.74 -18.64
CA GLU A 424 14.01 15.22 -19.89
C GLU A 424 14.57 16.65 -19.75
N GLU A 425 14.42 17.27 -18.58
CA GLU A 425 14.78 18.69 -18.34
C GLU A 425 16.29 18.89 -18.30
N PHE A 426 17.01 17.96 -17.67
CA PHE A 426 18.46 18.09 -17.46
C PHE A 426 19.31 17.33 -18.47
N LYS A 427 18.74 16.91 -19.61
CA LYS A 427 19.39 16.04 -20.62
C LYS A 427 20.77 16.53 -21.10
N ASP A 428 21.03 17.82 -21.03
CA ASP A 428 22.25 18.46 -21.52
C ASP A 428 23.37 18.53 -20.45
N PHE A 429 23.13 18.07 -19.22
CA PHE A 429 24.07 18.17 -18.09
C PHE A 429 24.47 16.80 -17.54
N SER A 430 25.78 16.53 -17.46
CA SER A 430 26.24 15.25 -16.86
C SER A 430 25.83 15.07 -15.40
N HIS A 431 25.86 16.15 -14.61
CA HIS A 431 25.47 16.19 -13.21
C HIS A 431 24.69 17.47 -12.99
N SER A 432 23.45 17.38 -12.52
CA SER A 432 22.60 18.53 -12.26
C SER A 432 21.84 18.39 -10.96
N ILE A 433 21.71 19.48 -10.21
CA ILE A 433 20.70 19.54 -9.16
C ILE A 433 19.32 19.59 -9.81
N SER A 434 18.47 18.65 -9.42
CA SER A 434 17.14 18.43 -10.02
C SER A 434 15.98 18.69 -9.07
N ILE A 435 16.26 18.76 -7.76
CA ILE A 435 15.28 19.06 -6.72
C ILE A 435 15.92 20.07 -5.79
N TYR A 436 15.27 21.22 -5.65
CA TYR A 436 15.70 22.33 -4.81
C TYR A 436 14.73 22.48 -3.64
N ASP A 437 15.24 22.92 -2.49
CA ASP A 437 14.38 23.43 -1.43
C ASP A 437 13.82 24.81 -1.85
N ILE A 438 12.67 25.17 -1.32
CA ILE A 438 12.01 26.44 -1.63
C ILE A 438 11.86 27.26 -0.37
N VAL A 439 12.33 28.50 -0.41
CA VAL A 439 12.07 29.52 0.62
C VAL A 439 11.28 30.67 0.04
N ASN A 440 10.26 31.12 0.77
CA ASN A 440 9.50 32.30 0.39
C ASN A 440 10.16 33.55 0.97
N ILE A 441 10.64 34.43 0.10
CA ILE A 441 11.23 35.71 0.47
C ILE A 441 10.34 36.83 -0.09
N ASN A 442 9.66 37.55 0.79
CA ASN A 442 8.76 38.65 0.45
C ASN A 442 7.66 38.25 -0.56
N GLY A 443 7.09 37.05 -0.42
CA GLY A 443 6.04 36.55 -1.30
C GLY A 443 6.56 35.93 -2.61
N VAL A 444 7.87 35.84 -2.80
CA VAL A 444 8.49 35.20 -3.97
C VAL A 444 9.22 33.94 -3.53
N ASP A 445 8.87 32.82 -4.14
CA ASP A 445 9.55 31.54 -3.94
C ASP A 445 10.92 31.56 -4.63
N LYS A 446 11.94 31.11 -3.90
CA LYS A 446 13.33 31.06 -4.33
C LYS A 446 13.92 29.70 -4.03
N ASP A 447 14.64 29.15 -5.02
CA ASP A 447 15.39 27.92 -4.87
C ASP A 447 16.55 28.13 -3.88
N VAL A 448 16.72 27.18 -2.97
CA VAL A 448 17.79 27.15 -1.99
C VAL A 448 18.36 25.74 -1.87
N ILE A 449 19.65 25.67 -1.60
CA ILE A 449 20.37 24.44 -1.25
C ILE A 449 21.30 24.72 -0.07
N GLU A 450 21.72 23.67 0.65
CA GLU A 450 22.71 23.82 1.71
C GLU A 450 24.09 24.20 1.11
N ASP A 451 24.81 25.15 1.70
CA ASP A 451 26.08 25.65 1.12
C ASP A 451 27.17 24.59 1.08
N GLU A 452 27.11 23.59 1.96
CA GLU A 452 27.98 22.41 1.94
C GLU A 452 27.93 21.64 0.61
N VAL A 453 26.89 21.81 -0.22
CA VAL A 453 26.84 21.23 -1.58
C VAL A 453 27.99 21.72 -2.47
N ILE A 454 28.55 22.88 -2.18
CA ILE A 454 29.75 23.39 -2.87
C ILE A 454 30.96 22.47 -2.66
N GLU A 455 31.02 21.74 -1.56
CA GLU A 455 32.08 20.75 -1.33
C GLU A 455 31.98 19.58 -2.31
N ILE A 456 30.76 19.18 -2.67
CA ILE A 456 30.48 18.18 -3.72
C ILE A 456 30.90 18.70 -5.08
N LYS A 457 30.52 19.95 -5.41
CA LYS A 457 30.94 20.60 -6.66
C LYS A 457 32.47 20.63 -6.78
N LYS A 458 33.19 20.95 -5.72
CA LYS A 458 34.67 20.94 -5.68
C LYS A 458 35.24 19.53 -5.84
N ALA A 459 34.65 18.54 -5.19
CA ALA A 459 35.06 17.14 -5.33
C ALA A 459 34.86 16.63 -6.77
N LEU A 460 33.72 16.91 -7.39
CA LEU A 460 33.45 16.59 -8.80
C LEU A 460 34.45 17.27 -9.75
N ASN A 461 34.76 18.55 -9.51
CA ASN A 461 35.73 19.29 -10.33
C ASN A 461 37.12 18.66 -10.28
N ARG A 462 37.54 18.12 -9.12
CA ARG A 462 38.81 17.36 -9.00
C ARG A 462 38.79 16.04 -9.79
N LEU A 463 37.61 15.49 -10.05
CA LEU A 463 37.38 14.31 -10.89
C LEU A 463 37.06 14.66 -12.36
N GLY A 464 37.19 15.93 -12.75
CA GLY A 464 37.00 16.40 -14.12
C GLY A 464 35.54 16.55 -14.56
N LYS A 465 34.61 16.68 -13.61
CA LYS A 465 33.18 16.91 -13.86
C LYS A 465 32.70 18.17 -13.13
N ASP A 466 31.70 18.84 -13.66
CA ASP A 466 31.07 19.99 -13.00
C ASP A 466 29.66 19.62 -12.54
N LEU A 467 29.19 20.30 -11.48
CA LEU A 467 27.82 20.20 -10.99
C LEU A 467 27.03 21.42 -11.44
N HIS A 468 26.03 21.18 -12.30
CA HIS A 468 25.09 22.22 -12.71
C HIS A 468 24.17 22.57 -11.54
N ILE A 469 24.11 23.86 -11.23
CA ILE A 469 23.24 24.48 -10.24
C ILE A 469 22.62 25.68 -10.94
N GLU A 470 21.29 25.81 -10.86
CA GLU A 470 20.55 26.88 -11.52
C GLU A 470 21.03 28.26 -11.07
N ALA A 471 20.97 29.21 -12.00
CA ALA A 471 21.29 30.60 -11.70
C ALA A 471 20.32 31.15 -10.63
N ASP A 472 20.78 32.08 -9.80
CA ASP A 472 20.01 32.70 -8.70
C ASP A 472 19.62 31.77 -7.52
N THR A 473 20.10 30.52 -7.50
CA THR A 473 19.98 29.63 -6.33
C THR A 473 20.62 30.26 -5.09
N LEU A 474 19.92 30.22 -3.96
CA LEU A 474 20.42 30.68 -2.67
C LEU A 474 21.19 29.56 -1.93
N PHE A 475 22.16 29.93 -1.12
CA PHE A 475 22.95 28.99 -0.31
C PHE A 475 22.63 29.17 1.17
N GLY A 476 21.90 28.22 1.76
CA GLY A 476 21.58 28.22 3.19
C GLY A 476 22.67 27.49 3.98
N ASN A 477 23.09 28.05 5.11
CA ASN A 477 24.00 27.40 6.05
C ASN A 477 23.25 27.08 7.34
N PHE A 478 23.39 25.86 7.83
CA PHE A 478 22.79 25.39 9.08
C PHE A 478 23.91 25.06 10.07
N LYS A 479 23.72 25.42 11.35
CA LYS A 479 24.70 25.17 12.42
C LYS A 479 24.39 23.90 13.21
N ASP A 480 24.08 22.83 12.50
CA ASP A 480 23.88 21.48 13.04
C ASP A 480 24.62 20.42 12.22
N GLU A 481 24.72 19.22 12.78
CA GLU A 481 25.32 18.05 12.16
C GLU A 481 24.29 17.28 11.31
N TYR A 482 23.36 18.00 10.67
CA TYR A 482 22.45 17.47 9.66
C TYR A 482 22.83 18.04 8.31
N TRP A 483 22.87 17.22 7.26
CA TRP A 483 23.19 17.69 5.91
C TRP A 483 22.23 17.10 4.88
N ASN A 484 21.43 17.95 4.23
CA ASN A 484 20.68 17.57 3.04
C ASN A 484 21.48 17.88 1.77
N ILE A 485 21.95 16.82 1.12
CA ILE A 485 22.48 16.89 -0.24
C ILE A 485 21.29 16.75 -1.21
N PRO A 486 21.02 17.77 -2.04
CA PRO A 486 19.90 17.76 -2.98
C PRO A 486 20.06 16.66 -4.03
N CYS A 487 18.96 16.36 -4.74
CA CYS A 487 18.95 15.30 -5.74
C CYS A 487 19.84 15.63 -6.94
N ILE A 488 20.90 14.83 -7.14
CA ILE A 488 21.81 14.94 -8.28
C ILE A 488 21.31 14.00 -9.39
N PHE A 489 20.85 14.58 -10.49
CA PHE A 489 20.43 13.87 -11.68
C PHE A 489 21.60 13.67 -12.65
N HIS A 490 21.67 12.47 -13.24
CA HIS A 490 22.73 12.04 -14.15
C HIS A 490 22.12 11.74 -15.52
N SER A 491 22.24 12.68 -16.45
CA SER A 491 21.52 12.64 -17.74
C SER A 491 22.37 12.23 -18.94
N ALA A 492 23.70 12.15 -18.79
CA ALA A 492 24.59 12.07 -19.94
C ALA A 492 24.41 10.79 -20.75
N THR A 493 25.03 10.75 -21.92
CA THR A 493 25.16 9.55 -22.77
C THR A 493 25.74 8.32 -22.06
N ASN A 494 26.37 8.47 -20.89
CA ASN A 494 26.90 7.37 -20.08
C ASN A 494 26.61 7.58 -18.58
N PRO A 495 25.36 7.34 -18.12
CA PRO A 495 24.97 7.63 -16.75
C PRO A 495 25.68 6.74 -15.72
N ILE A 496 26.10 5.51 -16.09
CA ILE A 496 26.90 4.63 -15.21
C ILE A 496 28.18 5.34 -14.74
N GLN A 497 28.90 5.96 -15.68
CA GLN A 497 30.18 6.59 -15.37
C GLN A 497 29.99 7.84 -14.52
N ASP A 498 28.95 8.62 -14.78
CA ASP A 498 28.66 9.84 -14.02
C ASP A 498 28.20 9.50 -12.59
N ILE A 499 27.31 8.52 -12.41
CA ILE A 499 26.93 8.01 -11.09
C ILE A 499 28.17 7.54 -10.31
N LYS A 500 29.07 6.80 -10.97
CA LYS A 500 30.33 6.34 -10.35
C LYS A 500 31.21 7.51 -9.89
N ILE A 501 31.28 8.59 -10.67
CA ILE A 501 32.05 9.78 -10.31
C ILE A 501 31.41 10.50 -9.11
N THR A 502 30.09 10.63 -9.07
CA THR A 502 29.37 11.17 -7.90
C THR A 502 29.62 10.34 -6.65
N LEU A 503 29.52 9.01 -6.73
CA LEU A 503 29.80 8.14 -5.59
C LEU A 503 31.24 8.25 -5.11
N GLU A 504 32.22 8.42 -6.01
CA GLU A 504 33.63 8.64 -5.64
C GLU A 504 33.84 10.01 -4.98
N ALA A 505 33.17 11.06 -5.46
CA ALA A 505 33.17 12.38 -4.83
C ALA A 505 32.61 12.32 -3.40
N LEU A 506 31.43 11.71 -3.23
CA LEU A 506 30.80 11.51 -1.92
C LEU A 506 31.67 10.65 -0.99
N ARG A 507 32.23 9.54 -1.49
CA ARG A 507 33.14 8.66 -0.74
C ARG A 507 34.35 9.44 -0.21
N THR A 508 34.94 10.31 -1.04
CA THR A 508 36.08 11.14 -0.64
C THR A 508 35.70 12.14 0.45
N ILE A 509 34.56 12.80 0.31
CA ILE A 509 34.03 13.75 1.32
C ILE A 509 33.73 13.04 2.63
N PHE A 510 32.95 11.95 2.60
CA PHE A 510 32.54 11.23 3.81
C PHE A 510 33.73 10.63 4.53
N LYS A 511 34.72 10.08 3.79
CA LYS A 511 35.98 9.63 4.38
C LYS A 511 36.67 10.74 5.16
N ARG A 512 36.78 11.94 4.57
CA ARG A 512 37.40 13.10 5.24
C ARG A 512 36.62 13.56 6.46
N MET A 513 35.29 13.55 6.40
CA MET A 513 34.44 13.87 7.56
C MET A 513 34.64 12.86 8.70
N VAL A 514 34.70 11.56 8.39
CA VAL A 514 34.99 10.50 9.36
C VAL A 514 36.39 10.67 9.97
N GLU A 515 37.42 10.93 9.15
CA GLU A 515 38.79 11.20 9.62
C GLU A 515 38.86 12.44 10.53
N LYS A 516 38.02 13.45 10.30
CA LYS A 516 37.89 14.65 11.12
C LYS A 516 36.98 14.46 12.35
N GLY A 517 36.37 13.28 12.52
CA GLY A 517 35.54 12.94 13.68
C GLY A 517 34.15 13.60 13.68
N PHE A 518 33.59 13.90 12.51
CA PHE A 518 32.25 14.49 12.41
C PHE A 518 31.16 13.45 12.77
N ASP A 519 30.11 13.90 13.45
CA ASP A 519 28.94 13.09 13.86
C ASP A 519 27.71 13.43 12.99
N THR A 520 27.95 13.66 11.70
CA THR A 520 26.94 14.18 10.75
C THR A 520 25.98 13.09 10.31
N ILE A 521 24.68 13.40 10.32
CA ILE A 521 23.63 12.64 9.64
C ILE A 521 23.37 13.28 8.27
N ILE A 522 23.52 12.49 7.22
CA ILE A 522 23.48 12.98 5.84
C ILE A 522 22.31 12.33 5.11
N SER A 523 21.53 13.13 4.40
CA SER A 523 20.62 12.66 3.36
C SER A 523 21.16 13.01 1.99
N PHE A 524 21.17 12.08 1.04
CA PHE A 524 21.51 12.38 -0.35
C PHE A 524 20.71 11.54 -1.33
N THR A 525 20.52 12.07 -2.54
CA THR A 525 19.78 11.39 -3.61
C THR A 525 20.53 11.44 -4.93
N ILE A 526 20.62 10.29 -5.60
CA ILE A 526 21.16 10.12 -6.95
C ILE A 526 20.00 9.69 -7.85
N ALA A 527 19.86 10.34 -9.00
CA ALA A 527 18.79 10.04 -9.96
C ALA A 527 19.32 9.88 -11.38
N TRP A 528 18.63 9.06 -12.18
CA TRP A 528 18.88 8.88 -13.62
C TRP A 528 17.63 8.33 -14.30
N ASN A 529 17.60 8.35 -15.64
CA ASN A 529 16.55 7.68 -16.40
C ASN A 529 16.88 6.19 -16.56
N LEU A 530 15.97 5.33 -16.09
CA LEU A 530 15.95 3.89 -16.28
C LEU A 530 14.77 3.57 -17.21
N GLU A 531 15.05 3.08 -18.43
CA GLU A 531 14.03 2.82 -19.45
C GLU A 531 13.09 4.04 -19.68
N GLU A 532 11.78 3.90 -19.44
CA GLU A 532 10.76 4.95 -19.57
C GLU A 532 10.51 5.77 -18.30
N LYS A 533 11.30 5.60 -17.24
CA LYS A 533 11.09 6.26 -15.95
C LYS A 533 12.36 6.93 -15.44
N GLU A 534 12.18 7.92 -14.58
CA GLU A 534 13.26 8.37 -13.70
C GLU A 534 13.28 7.46 -12.48
N VAL A 535 14.45 6.96 -12.09
CA VAL A 535 14.67 6.29 -10.81
C VAL A 535 15.51 7.19 -9.90
N ARG A 536 15.13 7.26 -8.63
CA ARG A 536 15.84 7.99 -7.58
C ARG A 536 16.25 7.02 -6.50
N VAL A 537 17.53 7.00 -6.15
CA VAL A 537 18.07 6.29 -4.99
C VAL A 537 18.44 7.34 -3.96
N SER A 538 17.57 7.47 -2.96
CA SER A 538 17.75 8.35 -1.81
C SER A 538 18.25 7.55 -0.61
N SER A 539 19.16 8.12 0.15
CA SER A 539 19.75 7.46 1.32
C SER A 539 19.90 8.45 2.47
N LEU A 540 19.71 7.94 3.68
CA LEU A 540 19.81 8.70 4.92
C LEU A 540 20.56 7.86 5.96
N GLY A 541 21.56 8.44 6.61
CA GLY A 541 22.27 7.78 7.71
C GLY A 541 23.45 8.58 8.24
N HIS A 542 24.08 8.05 9.28
CA HIS A 542 25.33 8.61 9.81
C HIS A 542 26.47 8.51 8.78
N VAL A 543 27.33 9.54 8.72
CA VAL A 543 28.40 9.67 7.71
C VAL A 543 29.32 8.46 7.63
N GLU A 544 29.68 7.87 8.78
CA GLU A 544 30.50 6.65 8.83
C GLU A 544 29.79 5.44 8.17
N ASN A 545 28.50 5.28 8.43
CA ASN A 545 27.71 4.19 7.85
C ASN A 545 27.58 4.36 6.34
N LEU A 546 27.29 5.58 5.88
CA LEU A 546 27.17 5.89 4.45
C LEU A 546 28.50 5.72 3.71
N PHE A 547 29.62 6.12 4.32
CA PHE A 547 30.96 5.86 3.77
C PHE A 547 31.22 4.36 3.59
N ASN A 548 30.94 3.56 4.61
CA ASN A 548 31.12 2.11 4.58
C ASN A 548 30.20 1.46 3.53
N TRP A 549 28.96 1.91 3.43
CA TRP A 549 27.98 1.42 2.46
C TRP A 549 28.37 1.74 1.01
N ILE A 550 28.71 2.99 0.69
CA ILE A 550 29.15 3.38 -0.67
C ILE A 550 30.44 2.66 -1.05
N SER A 551 31.28 2.29 -0.07
CA SER A 551 32.52 1.55 -0.30
C SER A 551 32.30 0.04 -0.49
N TYR A 552 31.10 -0.48 -0.19
CA TYR A 552 30.77 -1.91 -0.32
C TYR A 552 30.49 -2.34 -1.76
N PHE A 553 30.00 -1.44 -2.61
CA PHE A 553 29.68 -1.74 -4.02
C PHE A 553 30.48 -0.88 -5.00
N GLN A 554 30.68 -1.38 -6.23
CA GLN A 554 31.49 -0.71 -7.26
C GLN A 554 30.70 0.31 -8.09
N SER A 555 29.43 0.00 -8.41
CA SER A 555 28.55 0.82 -9.24
C SER A 555 27.09 0.45 -8.99
N ILE A 556 26.19 1.36 -9.34
CA ILE A 556 24.74 1.11 -9.39
C ILE A 556 24.38 0.72 -10.83
N PRO A 557 23.72 -0.43 -11.08
CA PRO A 557 23.28 -0.80 -12.42
C PRO A 557 22.23 0.16 -12.98
N ILE A 558 22.28 0.40 -14.29
CA ILE A 558 21.34 1.28 -15.01
C ILE A 558 20.35 0.52 -15.90
N ASP A 559 20.35 -0.80 -15.83
CA ASP A 559 19.35 -1.66 -16.43
C ASP A 559 18.54 -2.33 -15.32
N ARG A 560 17.27 -2.57 -15.58
CA ARG A 560 16.32 -2.90 -14.52
C ARG A 560 16.57 -4.28 -13.91
N ASP A 561 16.99 -5.25 -14.70
CA ASP A 561 17.22 -6.61 -14.21
C ASP A 561 18.42 -6.69 -13.27
N HIS A 562 19.55 -6.09 -13.62
CA HIS A 562 20.69 -6.02 -12.70
C HIS A 562 20.42 -5.06 -11.53
N PHE A 563 19.61 -4.01 -11.73
CA PHE A 563 19.24 -3.10 -10.65
C PHE A 563 18.43 -3.82 -9.56
N LYS A 564 17.48 -4.71 -9.91
CA LYS A 564 16.77 -5.55 -8.93
C LYS A 564 17.71 -6.43 -8.11
N ILE A 565 18.75 -6.99 -8.73
CA ILE A 565 19.78 -7.77 -8.03
C ILE A 565 20.53 -6.88 -7.05
N TRP A 566 20.94 -5.69 -7.48
CA TRP A 566 21.60 -4.71 -6.62
C TRP A 566 20.73 -4.30 -5.42
N LEU A 567 19.41 -4.15 -5.58
CA LEU A 567 18.48 -3.89 -4.47
C LEU A 567 18.47 -5.01 -3.42
N ASP A 568 18.53 -6.27 -3.88
CA ASP A 568 18.58 -7.43 -2.99
C ASP A 568 19.90 -7.50 -2.22
N GLU A 569 21.01 -7.13 -2.87
CA GLU A 569 22.33 -6.96 -2.23
C GLU A 569 22.29 -5.86 -1.17
N GLN A 570 21.62 -4.73 -1.44
CA GLN A 570 21.48 -3.64 -0.47
C GLN A 570 20.66 -4.09 0.74
N ARG A 571 19.52 -4.77 0.53
CA ARG A 571 18.74 -5.38 1.62
C ARG A 571 19.61 -6.31 2.47
N THR A 572 20.42 -7.15 1.80
CA THR A 572 21.30 -8.11 2.47
C THR A 572 22.37 -7.41 3.30
N TYR A 573 23.02 -6.37 2.76
CA TYR A 573 24.00 -5.55 3.46
C TYR A 573 23.39 -4.90 4.71
N LEU A 574 22.23 -4.25 4.59
CA LEU A 574 21.55 -3.60 5.73
C LEU A 574 21.21 -4.63 6.80
N ASN A 575 20.70 -5.79 6.40
CA ASN A 575 20.32 -6.86 7.31
C ASN A 575 21.50 -7.56 7.97
N SER A 576 22.68 -7.62 7.36
CA SER A 576 23.86 -8.25 7.96
C SER A 576 24.66 -7.29 8.85
N THR A 577 24.59 -5.99 8.56
CA THR A 577 25.43 -4.97 9.20
C THR A 577 24.78 -4.36 10.44
N PHE A 578 23.46 -4.15 10.42
CA PHE A 578 22.76 -3.41 11.47
C PHE A 578 21.75 -4.28 12.22
N GLU A 579 21.54 -3.96 13.49
CA GLU A 579 20.38 -4.45 14.23
C GLU A 579 19.09 -3.83 13.70
N GLY A 580 17.94 -4.45 14.00
CA GLY A 580 16.65 -3.94 13.55
C GLY A 580 16.30 -2.62 14.25
N SER A 581 16.46 -1.49 13.54
CA SER A 581 15.97 -0.18 13.96
C SER A 581 14.86 0.29 13.03
N ILE A 582 13.63 -0.02 13.43
CA ILE A 582 12.39 0.20 12.67
C ILE A 582 11.82 1.56 13.03
N ASP A 583 11.45 2.36 12.03
CA ASP A 583 10.69 3.61 12.23
C ASP A 583 11.43 4.62 13.15
N LYS A 584 12.76 4.63 13.04
CA LYS A 584 13.69 5.57 13.68
C LYS A 584 14.60 6.21 12.64
N PRO A 585 14.28 7.43 12.17
CA PRO A 585 13.05 8.17 12.43
C PRO A 585 11.82 7.58 11.70
N LEU A 586 10.63 8.07 12.02
CA LEU A 586 9.38 7.64 11.37
C LEU A 586 9.42 7.97 9.87
N ILE A 587 8.98 7.03 9.01
CA ILE A 587 9.02 7.23 7.55
C ILE A 587 8.29 8.51 7.13
N GLN A 588 7.11 8.79 7.70
CA GLN A 588 6.32 9.98 7.38
C GLN A 588 7.01 11.31 7.73
N ASP A 589 8.00 11.27 8.63
CA ASP A 589 8.72 12.45 9.09
C ASP A 589 9.94 12.76 8.19
N ILE A 590 10.41 11.80 7.39
CA ILE A 590 11.59 11.95 6.50
C ILE A 590 11.29 11.72 5.01
N CYS A 591 10.29 10.93 4.64
CA CYS A 591 9.99 10.61 3.25
C CYS A 591 9.10 11.68 2.62
N GLN A 592 9.59 12.32 1.58
CA GLN A 592 8.88 13.35 0.83
C GLN A 592 8.09 12.76 -0.35
N PHE A 593 7.11 13.53 -0.82
CA PHE A 593 6.17 13.13 -1.87
C PHE A 593 6.75 13.08 -3.28
N ASP A 594 7.92 13.64 -3.49
CA ASP A 594 8.77 13.55 -4.66
C ASP A 594 9.77 12.37 -4.55
N GLY A 595 9.68 11.56 -3.50
CA GLY A 595 10.44 10.33 -3.36
C GLY A 595 11.90 10.51 -2.99
N ILE A 596 12.21 11.56 -2.23
CA ILE A 596 13.48 11.70 -1.50
C ILE A 596 13.29 11.50 0.01
N LEU A 597 14.37 11.11 0.68
CA LEU A 597 14.50 11.24 2.13
C LEU A 597 15.06 12.63 2.43
N TYR A 598 14.48 13.32 3.39
CA TYR A 598 14.81 14.71 3.69
C TYR A 598 14.72 14.98 5.18
N LEU A 599 15.75 15.64 5.71
CA LEU A 599 15.85 16.03 7.11
C LEU A 599 15.11 17.35 7.32
N LYS A 600 13.79 17.28 7.50
CA LYS A 600 12.96 18.48 7.69
C LYS A 600 13.18 19.10 9.07
N ARG A 601 13.90 20.22 9.10
CA ARG A 601 14.12 21.03 10.31
C ARG A 601 12.87 21.80 10.71
N LYS A 602 12.62 21.94 12.01
CA LYS A 602 11.52 22.74 12.56
C LYS A 602 12.03 24.05 13.12
N PHE A 603 11.38 25.14 12.71
CA PHE A 603 11.66 26.47 13.24
C PHE A 603 11.37 26.50 14.74
N VAL A 604 12.16 27.29 15.47
CA VAL A 604 11.83 27.61 16.86
C VAL A 604 10.56 28.44 16.88
N GLU A 605 9.54 27.93 17.58
CA GLU A 605 8.23 28.55 17.61
C GLU A 605 8.24 29.87 18.41
N PRO A 606 7.34 30.83 18.09
CA PRO A 606 7.28 32.13 18.79
C PRO A 606 7.07 32.02 20.31
N GLU A 607 6.50 30.91 20.79
CA GLU A 607 6.27 30.68 22.23
C GLU A 607 7.55 30.65 23.06
N PHE A 608 8.70 30.40 22.43
CA PHE A 608 9.99 30.37 23.12
C PHE A 608 10.64 31.76 23.23
N ASN A 609 10.04 32.83 22.72
CA ASN A 609 10.57 34.21 22.77
C ASN A 609 12.06 34.29 22.41
N LEU A 610 12.45 33.67 21.30
CA LEU A 610 13.85 33.62 20.89
C LEU A 610 14.34 35.00 20.43
N GLU A 611 15.41 35.48 21.06
CA GLU A 611 16.06 36.76 20.79
C GLU A 611 17.55 36.53 20.45
N PRO A 612 17.98 36.78 19.20
CA PRO A 612 19.39 36.76 18.85
C PRO A 612 20.10 38.00 19.41
N PHE A 613 21.34 37.84 19.86
CA PHE A 613 22.21 38.92 20.32
C PHE A 613 23.67 38.64 19.95
N SER A 614 24.48 39.69 19.82
CA SER A 614 25.93 39.55 19.60
C SER A 614 26.67 39.75 20.91
N ASP A 615 27.59 38.85 21.24
CA ASP A 615 28.65 39.11 22.21
C ASP A 615 29.95 39.46 21.49
N GLU A 616 31.01 39.77 22.26
CA GLU A 616 32.26 40.39 21.80
C GLU A 616 32.95 39.70 20.60
N ASN A 617 32.59 38.45 20.25
CA ASN A 617 32.99 37.80 18.99
C ASN A 617 32.00 36.75 18.42
N THR A 618 30.84 36.52 19.04
CA THR A 618 29.90 35.47 18.61
C THR A 618 28.47 35.97 18.46
N LEU A 619 27.73 35.34 17.56
CA LEU A 619 26.28 35.51 17.44
C LEU A 619 25.61 34.42 18.28
N SER A 620 24.93 34.86 19.35
CA SER A 620 24.26 34.00 20.33
C SER A 620 22.74 34.22 20.28
N CYS A 621 21.98 33.37 20.95
CA CYS A 621 20.55 33.58 21.16
C CYS A 621 20.15 33.28 22.61
N ARG A 622 19.10 33.94 23.08
CA ARG A 622 18.42 33.64 24.34
C ARG A 622 16.96 33.32 24.04
N PHE A 623 16.38 32.43 24.82
CA PHE A 623 14.99 32.04 24.67
C PHE A 623 14.42 31.68 26.05
N SER A 624 13.11 31.67 26.19
CA SER A 624 12.39 31.34 27.42
C SER A 624 11.60 30.04 27.26
N ILE A 625 11.56 29.23 28.30
CA ILE A 625 10.64 28.09 28.38
C ILE A 625 9.33 28.59 29.02
N PRO A 626 8.15 28.31 28.45
CA PRO A 626 6.87 28.70 29.05
C PRO A 626 6.70 28.20 30.50
N ASP A 627 6.16 29.04 31.38
CA ASP A 627 6.01 28.75 32.81
C ASP A 627 5.14 27.50 33.09
N ASN A 628 5.51 26.70 34.11
CA ASN A 628 4.83 25.49 34.63
C ASN A 628 4.96 24.16 33.86
N ASP A 629 6.00 23.96 33.04
CA ASP A 629 6.15 22.71 32.28
C ASP A 629 7.61 22.20 32.16
N GLU A 630 8.44 22.35 33.21
CA GLU A 630 9.85 21.90 33.18
C GLU A 630 10.02 20.42 32.79
N GLU A 631 9.12 19.54 33.26
CA GLU A 631 9.19 18.11 32.91
C GLU A 631 8.81 17.86 31.43
N LYS A 632 7.93 18.68 30.85
CA LYS A 632 7.58 18.62 29.43
C LYS A 632 8.74 19.06 28.53
N TYR A 633 9.50 20.07 28.94
CA TYR A 633 10.63 20.63 28.19
C TYR A 633 12.01 20.16 28.68
N LYS A 634 12.04 19.04 29.42
CA LYS A 634 13.25 18.49 30.05
C LYS A 634 14.41 18.26 29.09
N GLU A 635 14.15 17.82 27.86
CA GLU A 635 15.20 17.63 26.84
C GLU A 635 15.88 18.96 26.45
N ILE A 636 15.14 20.06 26.47
CA ILE A 636 15.69 21.40 26.24
C ILE A 636 16.48 21.87 27.47
N VAL A 637 15.93 21.68 28.67
CA VAL A 637 16.59 22.06 29.95
C VAL A 637 17.91 21.32 30.15
N ASN A 638 17.95 20.03 29.82
CA ASN A 638 19.15 19.20 29.89
C ASN A 638 20.14 19.50 28.74
N GLY A 639 19.71 20.31 27.76
CA GLY A 639 20.53 20.68 26.61
C GLY A 639 20.69 19.58 25.56
N ASN A 640 19.82 18.57 25.56
CA ASN A 640 19.75 17.53 24.52
C ASN A 640 19.12 18.05 23.22
N ILE A 641 18.25 19.06 23.31
CA ILE A 641 17.70 19.81 22.17
C ILE A 641 18.04 21.29 22.37
N ARG A 642 18.53 21.96 21.33
CA ARG A 642 18.90 23.38 21.38
C ARG A 642 18.48 24.10 20.11
N PRO A 643 18.21 25.42 20.19
CA PRO A 643 18.06 26.23 19.00
C PRO A 643 19.43 26.38 18.30
N VAL A 644 19.48 26.07 17.02
CA VAL A 644 20.65 26.25 16.14
C VAL A 644 20.36 27.31 15.10
N MET A 645 21.38 28.13 14.83
CA MET A 645 21.29 29.20 13.86
C MET A 645 21.29 28.67 12.42
N SER A 646 20.56 29.35 11.54
CA SER A 646 20.66 29.20 10.10
C SER A 646 20.57 30.56 9.40
N TYR A 647 21.19 30.69 8.24
CA TYR A 647 21.20 31.92 7.44
C TYR A 647 21.51 31.65 5.97
N ILE A 648 21.17 32.59 5.10
CA ILE A 648 21.57 32.59 3.69
C ILE A 648 22.93 33.27 3.51
N VAL A 649 23.88 32.59 2.89
CA VAL A 649 25.19 33.12 2.54
C VAL A 649 25.05 34.06 1.33
N LYS A 650 25.27 35.36 1.53
CA LYS A 650 25.30 36.35 0.42
C LYS A 650 26.70 36.58 -0.12
N LYS A 651 27.70 36.46 0.73
CA LYS A 651 29.10 36.65 0.34
C LYS A 651 30.02 35.86 1.26
N ALA A 652 30.90 35.05 0.67
CA ALA A 652 31.90 34.29 1.39
C ALA A 652 33.24 34.29 0.63
N LYS A 653 34.34 34.23 1.37
CA LYS A 653 35.71 34.13 0.84
C LYS A 653 36.39 32.86 1.30
N CYS A 654 37.27 32.35 0.45
CA CYS A 654 38.20 31.29 0.83
C CYS A 654 39.36 31.84 1.66
N GLY A 655 39.62 31.25 2.82
CA GLY A 655 40.73 31.63 3.70
C GLY A 655 42.12 31.46 3.07
N ILE A 656 42.25 30.58 2.07
CA ILE A 656 43.52 30.34 1.36
C ILE A 656 43.66 31.26 0.14
N SER A 657 42.69 31.25 -0.77
CA SER A 657 42.80 31.99 -2.04
C SER A 657 42.32 33.44 -1.97
N ASN A 658 41.60 33.84 -0.92
CA ASN A 658 40.95 35.14 -0.74
C ASN A 658 39.94 35.53 -1.85
N GLN A 659 39.60 34.59 -2.73
CA GLN A 659 38.56 34.72 -3.76
C GLN A 659 37.19 34.28 -3.21
N ASP A 660 36.13 34.46 -4.00
CA ASP A 660 34.80 33.91 -3.69
C ASP A 660 34.93 32.41 -3.40
N TYR A 661 34.42 31.98 -2.25
CA TYR A 661 34.50 30.61 -1.80
C TYR A 661 33.84 29.61 -2.77
N HIS A 662 32.76 30.01 -3.44
CA HIS A 662 32.00 29.19 -4.39
C HIS A 662 32.77 28.95 -5.70
N GLN A 663 33.75 29.79 -6.00
CA GLN A 663 34.60 29.71 -7.20
C GLN A 663 36.02 29.20 -6.88
N SER A 664 36.38 29.12 -5.60
CA SER A 664 37.70 28.66 -5.15
C SER A 664 37.84 27.14 -5.35
N PRO A 665 39.03 26.62 -5.73
CA PRO A 665 39.26 25.17 -5.80
C PRO A 665 39.46 24.51 -4.41
N TYR A 666 39.67 25.32 -3.37
CA TYR A 666 39.93 24.84 -2.01
C TYR A 666 38.63 24.52 -1.27
N SER A 667 38.62 23.41 -0.55
CA SER A 667 37.45 22.82 0.13
C SER A 667 37.67 22.78 1.64
N LYS A 668 36.71 23.30 2.42
CA LYS A 668 36.72 23.30 3.90
C LYS A 668 36.70 21.87 4.48
N ILE A 669 36.22 20.90 3.69
CA ILE A 669 36.20 19.48 4.09
C ILE A 669 37.45 18.76 3.60
N LEU A 670 37.82 18.90 2.32
CA LEU A 670 38.84 18.04 1.69
C LEU A 670 40.28 18.46 1.93
N ASP A 671 40.52 19.76 2.10
CA ASP A 671 41.86 20.32 2.26
C ASP A 671 42.12 20.69 3.72
N ASP A 672 43.37 20.50 4.14
CA ASP A 672 43.84 20.97 5.43
C ASP A 672 43.99 22.50 5.38
N ASP A 673 43.70 23.18 6.50
CA ASP A 673 43.78 24.65 6.66
C ASP A 673 42.85 25.49 5.77
N ALA A 674 41.98 24.88 4.96
CA ALA A 674 40.96 25.58 4.19
C ALA A 674 39.73 25.87 5.06
N TYR A 675 39.27 27.12 5.04
CA TYR A 675 38.05 27.53 5.73
C TYR A 675 37.30 28.59 4.92
N MET A 676 35.99 28.68 5.16
CA MET A 676 35.12 29.68 4.56
C MET A 676 34.94 30.85 5.53
N ILE A 677 35.24 32.06 5.07
CA ILE A 677 34.97 33.29 5.81
C ILE A 677 33.67 33.89 5.27
N VAL A 678 32.61 33.85 6.06
CA VAL A 678 31.32 34.45 5.68
C VAL A 678 31.39 35.96 5.96
N GLU A 679 31.33 36.77 4.90
CA GLU A 679 31.40 38.24 5.02
C GLU A 679 30.02 38.90 5.11
N LYS A 680 29.00 38.27 4.54
CA LYS A 680 27.64 38.78 4.53
C LYS A 680 26.62 37.65 4.55
N ILE A 681 25.69 37.74 5.49
CA ILE A 681 24.54 36.83 5.62
C ILE A 681 23.23 37.59 5.39
N ASP A 682 22.15 36.85 5.20
CA ASP A 682 20.77 37.31 5.12
C ASP A 682 19.84 36.25 5.71
N GLY A 683 18.58 36.60 6.02
CA GLY A 683 17.57 35.62 6.45
C GLY A 683 17.92 34.83 7.71
N LEU A 684 18.57 35.46 8.69
CA LEU A 684 18.92 34.83 9.97
C LEU A 684 17.67 34.25 10.66
N THR A 685 17.73 32.96 11.00
CA THR A 685 16.64 32.23 11.68
C THR A 685 17.20 31.11 12.58
N PHE A 686 16.33 30.43 13.32
CA PHE A 686 16.69 29.37 14.26
C PHE A 686 15.79 28.14 14.12
N TYR A 687 16.40 26.97 14.24
CA TYR A 687 15.73 25.67 14.19
C TYR A 687 16.05 24.84 15.43
N TRP A 688 15.20 23.87 15.76
CA TRP A 688 15.51 22.88 16.78
C TRP A 688 16.47 21.81 16.24
N SER A 689 17.50 21.49 17.02
CA SER A 689 18.44 20.40 16.72
C SER A 689 18.90 19.72 18.01
N ASP A 690 19.13 18.41 17.93
CA ASP A 690 19.78 17.57 18.94
C ASP A 690 21.28 17.33 18.64
N LYS A 691 21.79 17.88 17.54
CA LYS A 691 23.20 17.82 17.14
C LYS A 691 23.75 19.18 16.73
N PRO A 692 23.82 20.18 17.65
CA PRO A 692 24.38 21.48 17.34
C PRO A 692 25.89 21.39 17.04
N ILE A 693 26.36 22.14 16.04
CA ILE A 693 27.81 22.33 15.83
C ILE A 693 28.31 23.25 16.95
N VAL A 694 29.31 22.78 17.72
CA VAL A 694 29.90 23.50 18.87
C VAL A 694 30.89 24.57 18.42
#